data_AF-A0A7S0SLX4-F1
#
_entry.id   AF-A0A7S0SLX4-F1
#
_cell.length_a   1.000
_cell.length_b   1.000
_cell.length_c   1.000
_cell.angle_alpha   90.00
_cell.angle_beta   90.00
_cell.angle_gamma   90.00
#
_symmetry.space_group_name_H-M   'P 1'
#
loop_
_entity.id
_entity.type
_entity.pdbx_description
1 polymer ?
#
loop_
_entity_poly.entity_id
_entity_poly.type
_entity_poly.pdbx_seq_one_letter_code
_entity_poly.pdbx_strand_id
1 'polypeptide(L)'
;RAPRESQSKDGLTVRWDVGLNKRRVAYFTFPSDEEVTRLMIGDELQLRHVTTNPDGTRATWTCQGSVLKFTAAEEVGLELRSSAGVPVEHTSGFSVDFLWKSTSFDRMQAAMKAFALDETSVSGYIYHLLLGHEVEPQVLKAVLPKSGKMSAPNLPELNHSQIAAVKAVLQRPLSLIQGPPGTGKTVTSATIVYHLVQQKQGQVIVCAPSNVAVDQLAEKIEQTGLKVVRIAAKSREAVLSPVEHLTLHYQVAHLDSPEHAELAKLQMLKDELGELSSNDERKYRALRRATEKEILESADVICTTAVGAGDPRLANFRFRQVLMDESTQATEPECLIPLIMGAKQVVMVGDHCQLGPVVTCKKAARAGLGQSLFERLILLGVQPIRLQVQYRMHPCLSEFPSNNFYEGALQNGVSAAERLMTHVAFPWPSPSKPMMFWSMTGAEEISASGTSYLNRTEAAAVEKLVTHFLRAGVAPEAIGVVTPYEGQRAYVVQHMTRAGVLRQQLYAEIQVASVDSFQGREKDFIILSCVRSNEKAGIGFLNDPRRLNVAMTRARSGLVILGNPKVLSRQPLFHDLLQHFRDNESLVEGPLADLKECMVVLSKPKSRNPAHGKSYIAPPGANPDFRPIESHSTAPSGFGGPDVDDSNGGGGRGSRGGGTGRGGRGSREQQPRKYAAPASHSNQYGIPAAGPGSAPAFGAGRGRPQLSSNSNSGGGGGGGVGRMPYSQQSQFQSQSQQGGGQSQGGGYNGFNSQSDAMSFLGDGGQGGMGGMGMSQGSNMNEYTYPQFAGDNDPMSQSRGGGGD
;
A
#
# COMPACT_ATOMS: atom_id res chain seq x y z
N ARG A 1 10.56 -19.07 0.77
CA ARG A 1 11.44 -20.18 0.37
C ARG A 1 10.78 -21.02 -0.73
N ALA A 2 10.29 -22.23 -0.49
CA ALA A 2 9.90 -23.19 -1.54
C ALA A 2 9.12 -22.65 -2.78
N PRO A 3 8.07 -21.80 -2.66
CA PRO A 3 7.34 -21.30 -3.85
C PRO A 3 8.11 -20.32 -4.75
N ARG A 4 9.29 -19.85 -4.33
CA ARG A 4 10.24 -19.07 -5.16
C ARG A 4 11.31 -19.99 -5.78
N GLU A 5 11.81 -20.96 -4.99
CA GLU A 5 12.79 -21.93 -5.45
C GLU A 5 12.22 -22.94 -6.45
N SER A 6 10.88 -23.04 -6.57
CA SER A 6 10.20 -23.82 -7.61
C SER A 6 10.06 -23.11 -8.96
N GLN A 7 10.67 -21.93 -9.14
CA GLN A 7 10.55 -21.12 -10.37
C GLN A 7 11.79 -21.23 -11.30
N SER A 8 12.63 -22.26 -11.13
CA SER A 8 13.81 -22.47 -11.99
C SER A 8 13.44 -22.48 -13.48
N LYS A 9 14.25 -21.83 -14.32
CA LYS A 9 14.13 -21.86 -15.78
C LYS A 9 15.36 -22.56 -16.36
N ASP A 10 15.14 -23.54 -17.22
CA ASP A 10 16.18 -24.38 -17.84
C ASP A 10 16.37 -24.02 -19.33
N GLY A 11 17.49 -24.43 -19.92
CA GLY A 11 17.74 -24.30 -21.37
C GLY A 11 18.18 -22.90 -21.82
N LEU A 12 18.70 -22.09 -20.89
CA LEU A 12 19.19 -20.73 -21.19
C LEU A 12 20.45 -20.74 -22.03
N THR A 13 20.56 -19.74 -22.90
CA THR A 13 21.77 -19.36 -23.62
C THR A 13 22.46 -18.23 -22.86
N VAL A 14 23.76 -18.37 -22.59
CA VAL A 14 24.57 -17.42 -21.82
C VAL A 14 25.71 -16.87 -22.67
N ARG A 15 25.84 -15.55 -22.70
CA ARG A 15 26.97 -14.79 -23.24
C ARG A 15 27.85 -14.30 -22.09
N TRP A 16 29.14 -14.63 -22.13
CA TRP A 16 30.10 -14.28 -21.08
C TRP A 16 30.80 -12.95 -21.32
N ASP A 17 31.19 -12.28 -20.23
CA ASP A 17 31.86 -10.98 -20.22
C ASP A 17 32.65 -10.79 -18.90
N VAL A 18 33.48 -9.73 -18.80
CA VAL A 18 34.29 -9.42 -17.61
C VAL A 18 34.24 -7.92 -17.28
N GLY A 19 33.79 -7.59 -16.07
CA GLY A 19 33.78 -6.22 -15.54
C GLY A 19 35.18 -5.66 -15.27
N LEU A 20 35.29 -4.35 -15.12
CA LEU A 20 36.54 -3.64 -14.81
C LEU A 20 37.06 -3.96 -13.40
N ASN A 21 36.17 -4.34 -12.47
CA ASN A 21 36.47 -4.95 -11.17
C ASN A 21 37.03 -6.38 -11.27
N LYS A 22 37.12 -6.93 -12.50
CA LYS A 22 37.63 -8.26 -12.87
C LYS A 22 36.72 -9.43 -12.49
N ARG A 23 35.43 -9.19 -12.26
CA ARG A 23 34.40 -10.24 -12.10
C ARG A 23 33.81 -10.68 -13.44
N ARG A 24 33.45 -11.96 -13.55
CA ARG A 24 32.63 -12.48 -14.66
C ARG A 24 31.20 -11.94 -14.58
N VAL A 25 30.67 -11.57 -15.73
CA VAL A 25 29.24 -11.26 -15.94
C VAL A 25 28.66 -12.28 -16.93
N ALA A 26 27.46 -12.78 -16.63
CA ALA A 26 26.68 -13.63 -17.52
C ALA A 26 25.50 -12.82 -18.07
N TYR A 27 25.35 -12.75 -19.39
CA TYR A 27 24.18 -12.17 -20.04
C TYR A 27 23.31 -13.28 -20.63
N PHE A 28 22.01 -13.24 -20.37
CA PHE A 28 21.05 -14.20 -20.92
C PHE A 28 19.67 -13.57 -21.09
N THR A 29 18.95 -13.97 -22.13
CA THR A 29 17.51 -13.71 -22.26
C THR A 29 16.72 -14.88 -21.69
N PHE A 30 15.57 -14.60 -21.09
CA PHE A 30 14.58 -15.62 -20.81
C PHE A 30 13.71 -15.84 -22.06
N PRO A 31 13.20 -17.07 -22.30
CA PRO A 31 12.06 -17.26 -23.20
C PRO A 31 10.87 -16.37 -22.77
N SER A 32 10.02 -15.98 -23.72
CA SER A 32 8.94 -15.00 -23.55
C SER A 32 7.78 -15.49 -22.66
N ASP A 33 8.04 -15.49 -21.35
CA ASP A 33 7.21 -16.06 -20.28
C ASP A 33 7.02 -15.04 -19.15
N GLU A 34 5.77 -14.82 -18.69
CA GLU A 34 5.38 -13.58 -17.99
C GLU A 34 6.05 -13.35 -16.63
N GLU A 35 6.58 -14.40 -15.97
CA GLU A 35 7.17 -14.29 -14.62
C GLU A 35 8.47 -13.46 -14.58
N VAL A 36 9.13 -13.27 -15.73
CA VAL A 36 10.37 -12.50 -15.86
C VAL A 36 10.17 -11.02 -15.50
N THR A 37 8.96 -10.50 -15.68
CA THR A 37 8.54 -9.10 -15.41
C THR A 37 8.65 -8.64 -13.96
N ARG A 38 9.19 -9.48 -13.06
CA ARG A 38 9.36 -9.22 -11.62
C ARG A 38 10.82 -9.25 -11.15
N LEU A 39 11.78 -9.43 -12.05
CA LEU A 39 13.21 -9.37 -11.74
C LEU A 39 13.66 -7.90 -11.64
N MET A 40 14.42 -7.56 -10.59
CA MET A 40 14.92 -6.21 -10.35
C MET A 40 16.45 -6.16 -10.32
N ILE A 41 17.05 -4.98 -10.57
CA ILE A 41 18.48 -4.76 -10.32
C ILE A 41 18.78 -5.02 -8.82
N GLY A 42 19.83 -5.79 -8.56
CA GLY A 42 20.19 -6.27 -7.23
C GLY A 42 19.41 -7.49 -6.74
N ASP A 43 18.50 -8.09 -7.52
CA ASP A 43 18.02 -9.44 -7.22
C ASP A 43 19.14 -10.47 -7.36
N GLU A 44 19.02 -11.58 -6.63
CA GLU A 44 20.05 -12.63 -6.61
C GLU A 44 19.52 -13.89 -7.30
N LEU A 45 20.35 -14.40 -8.20
CA LEU A 45 20.07 -15.58 -9.01
C LEU A 45 21.21 -16.58 -8.86
N GLN A 46 20.90 -17.86 -8.98
CA GLN A 46 21.90 -18.91 -9.04
C GLN A 46 21.91 -19.50 -10.44
N LEU A 47 22.98 -19.21 -11.19
CA LEU A 47 23.22 -19.81 -12.49
C LEU A 47 23.81 -21.21 -12.28
N ARG A 48 23.31 -22.19 -13.03
CA ARG A 48 23.69 -23.61 -12.99
C ARG A 48 24.04 -24.09 -14.39
N HIS A 49 25.01 -24.98 -14.50
CA HIS A 49 25.33 -25.71 -15.73
C HIS A 49 25.61 -27.17 -15.39
N VAL A 50 25.17 -28.11 -16.23
CA VAL A 50 25.36 -29.56 -16.02
C VAL A 50 26.13 -30.13 -17.20
N THR A 51 27.42 -30.38 -17.01
CA THR A 51 28.25 -31.11 -17.98
C THR A 51 28.13 -32.62 -17.75
N THR A 52 28.20 -33.38 -18.84
CA THR A 52 28.43 -34.83 -18.77
C THR A 52 29.88 -35.09 -19.18
N ASN A 53 30.64 -35.70 -18.28
CA ASN A 53 32.04 -36.05 -18.49
C ASN A 53 32.18 -37.24 -19.46
N PRO A 54 33.37 -37.47 -20.06
CA PRO A 54 33.59 -38.59 -20.98
C PRO A 54 33.39 -40.00 -20.39
N ASP A 55 33.39 -40.12 -19.06
CA ASP A 55 33.10 -41.36 -18.32
C ASP A 55 31.58 -41.56 -18.03
N GLY A 56 30.73 -40.65 -18.51
CA GLY A 56 29.29 -40.65 -18.27
C GLY A 56 28.85 -40.04 -16.93
N THR A 57 29.78 -39.61 -16.07
CA THR A 57 29.43 -38.90 -14.82
C THR A 57 28.92 -37.49 -15.11
N ARG A 58 28.03 -36.97 -14.28
CA ARG A 58 27.50 -35.60 -14.42
C ARG A 58 28.14 -34.68 -13.40
N ALA A 59 28.88 -33.68 -13.87
CA ALA A 59 29.35 -32.58 -13.04
C ALA A 59 28.32 -31.43 -13.10
N THR A 60 28.03 -30.82 -11.96
CA THR A 60 27.13 -29.66 -11.87
C THR A 60 27.89 -28.47 -11.34
N TRP A 61 28.05 -27.45 -12.18
CA TRP A 61 28.53 -26.15 -11.76
C TRP A 61 27.37 -25.29 -11.28
N THR A 62 27.60 -24.51 -10.23
CA THR A 62 26.71 -23.42 -9.80
C THR A 62 27.52 -22.20 -9.39
N CYS A 63 27.00 -21.01 -9.69
CA CYS A 63 27.47 -19.77 -9.08
C CYS A 63 26.30 -18.84 -8.81
N GLN A 64 26.37 -18.15 -7.66
CA GLN A 64 25.41 -17.10 -7.30
C GLN A 64 25.88 -15.77 -7.89
N GLY A 65 24.95 -15.01 -8.44
CA GLY A 65 25.20 -13.65 -8.91
C GLY A 65 24.10 -12.68 -8.49
N SER A 66 24.36 -11.39 -8.71
CA SER A 66 23.39 -10.32 -8.55
C SER A 66 23.11 -9.65 -9.89
N VAL A 67 21.83 -9.41 -10.20
CA VAL A 67 21.40 -8.71 -11.42
C VAL A 67 22.01 -7.30 -11.42
N LEU A 68 22.90 -7.05 -12.35
CA LEU A 68 23.65 -5.80 -12.47
C LEU A 68 22.88 -4.78 -13.30
N LYS A 69 22.34 -5.21 -14.45
CA LYS A 69 21.61 -4.36 -15.40
C LYS A 69 20.74 -5.20 -16.34
N PHE A 70 19.80 -4.56 -17.00
CA PHE A 70 19.13 -5.07 -18.20
C PHE A 70 19.72 -4.36 -19.42
N THR A 71 19.90 -5.04 -20.55
CA THR A 71 20.36 -4.40 -21.79
C THR A 71 19.18 -3.90 -22.63
N ALA A 72 19.45 -3.05 -23.61
CA ALA A 72 18.43 -2.58 -24.57
C ALA A 72 17.84 -3.69 -25.47
N ALA A 73 18.40 -4.91 -25.41
CA ALA A 73 17.91 -6.12 -26.08
C ALA A 73 17.28 -7.11 -25.08
N GLU A 74 16.85 -6.64 -23.91
CA GLU A 74 16.24 -7.42 -22.81
C GLU A 74 17.12 -8.56 -22.23
N GLU A 75 18.44 -8.55 -22.48
CA GLU A 75 19.35 -9.46 -21.77
C GLU A 75 19.45 -9.07 -20.29
N VAL A 76 19.37 -10.05 -19.40
CA VAL A 76 19.68 -9.91 -17.99
C VAL A 76 21.19 -10.05 -17.79
N GLY A 77 21.87 -8.98 -17.39
CA GLY A 77 23.27 -9.01 -16.99
C GLY A 77 23.41 -9.38 -15.51
N LEU A 78 24.03 -10.53 -15.23
CA LEU A 78 24.21 -11.11 -13.90
C LEU A 78 25.70 -11.10 -13.52
N GLU A 79 26.11 -10.24 -12.56
CA GLU A 79 27.48 -10.26 -12.03
C GLU A 79 27.65 -11.45 -11.08
N LEU A 80 28.65 -12.30 -11.32
CA LEU A 80 28.90 -13.49 -10.49
C LEU A 80 29.74 -13.16 -9.25
N ARG A 81 29.28 -13.64 -8.08
CA ARG A 81 30.00 -13.48 -6.80
C ARG A 81 31.38 -14.15 -6.80
N SER A 82 31.58 -15.18 -7.62
CA SER A 82 32.87 -15.84 -7.84
C SER A 82 33.17 -15.92 -9.34
N SER A 83 34.42 -15.63 -9.69
CA SER A 83 34.95 -15.76 -11.05
C SER A 83 35.85 -16.99 -11.23
N ALA A 84 36.04 -17.80 -10.19
CA ALA A 84 36.78 -19.06 -10.25
C ALA A 84 35.89 -20.19 -10.78
N GLY A 85 36.42 -21.03 -11.67
CA GLY A 85 35.72 -22.21 -12.20
C GLY A 85 34.48 -21.92 -13.04
N VAL A 86 34.32 -20.70 -13.57
CA VAL A 86 33.18 -20.34 -14.45
C VAL A 86 33.34 -21.03 -15.82
N PRO A 87 32.34 -21.77 -16.32
CA PRO A 87 32.40 -22.50 -17.59
C PRO A 87 32.19 -21.56 -18.78
N VAL A 88 33.19 -20.73 -19.07
CA VAL A 88 33.14 -19.68 -20.11
C VAL A 88 33.15 -20.24 -21.54
N GLU A 89 33.62 -21.48 -21.69
CA GLU A 89 33.61 -22.29 -22.91
C GLU A 89 32.21 -22.82 -23.29
N HIS A 90 31.24 -22.78 -22.36
CA HIS A 90 29.86 -23.19 -22.59
C HIS A 90 28.93 -21.98 -22.69
N THR A 91 28.05 -21.96 -23.69
CA THR A 91 27.11 -20.85 -23.96
C THR A 91 25.64 -21.28 -24.00
N SER A 92 25.31 -22.56 -23.80
CA SER A 92 23.94 -23.07 -23.82
C SER A 92 23.77 -24.21 -22.82
N GLY A 93 22.51 -24.59 -22.52
CA GLY A 93 22.22 -25.64 -21.53
C GLY A 93 22.31 -25.17 -20.07
N PHE A 94 22.29 -23.86 -19.83
CA PHE A 94 22.26 -23.30 -18.49
C PHE A 94 20.86 -23.34 -17.89
N SER A 95 20.80 -23.35 -16.56
CA SER A 95 19.57 -23.11 -15.78
C SER A 95 19.78 -21.95 -14.83
N VAL A 96 18.70 -21.27 -14.44
CA VAL A 96 18.76 -20.26 -13.38
C VAL A 96 17.70 -20.50 -12.31
N ASP A 97 18.12 -20.45 -11.04
CA ASP A 97 17.23 -20.49 -9.87
C ASP A 97 17.04 -19.09 -9.30
N PHE A 98 15.80 -18.73 -8.96
CA PHE A 98 15.49 -17.47 -8.26
C PHE A 98 15.75 -17.63 -6.75
N LEU A 99 16.81 -16.99 -6.24
CA LEU A 99 17.19 -17.16 -4.83
C LEU A 99 16.23 -16.42 -3.90
N TRP A 100 15.63 -17.16 -2.97
CA TRP A 100 14.78 -16.57 -1.94
C TRP A 100 15.63 -15.89 -0.85
N LYS A 101 15.59 -14.56 -0.80
CA LYS A 101 16.17 -13.77 0.30
C LYS A 101 15.30 -13.86 1.55
N SER A 102 15.92 -14.19 2.69
CA SER A 102 15.27 -14.33 4.00
C SER A 102 15.02 -13.00 4.72
N THR A 103 15.66 -11.91 4.27
CA THR A 103 15.88 -10.66 5.01
C THR A 103 14.65 -10.05 5.68
N SER A 104 13.46 -10.13 5.07
CA SER A 104 12.23 -9.63 5.72
C SER A 104 11.84 -10.45 6.95
N PHE A 105 11.91 -11.78 6.85
CA PHE A 105 11.64 -12.71 7.93
C PHE A 105 12.72 -12.64 9.01
N ASP A 106 13.99 -12.45 8.62
CA ASP A 106 15.09 -12.27 9.56
C ASP A 106 14.89 -11.01 10.42
N ARG A 107 14.44 -9.90 9.80
CA ARG A 107 14.10 -8.66 10.51
C ARG A 107 12.87 -8.83 11.42
N MET A 108 11.83 -9.56 11.01
CA MET A 108 10.69 -9.90 11.88
C MET A 108 11.11 -10.72 13.10
N GLN A 109 11.96 -11.74 12.90
CA GLN A 109 12.48 -12.60 13.98
C GLN A 109 13.39 -11.81 14.92
N ALA A 110 14.24 -10.94 14.39
CA ALA A 110 15.05 -10.02 15.18
C ALA A 110 14.20 -9.05 16.00
N ALA A 111 13.10 -8.52 15.44
CA ALA A 111 12.20 -7.62 16.15
C ALA A 111 11.43 -8.32 17.28
N MET A 112 10.91 -9.53 17.05
CA MET A 112 10.30 -10.33 18.13
C MET A 112 11.31 -10.69 19.22
N LYS A 113 12.57 -11.00 18.85
CA LYS A 113 13.64 -11.22 19.82
C LYS A 113 14.01 -9.96 20.61
N ALA A 114 14.03 -8.79 19.97
CA ALA A 114 14.29 -7.51 20.63
C ALA A 114 13.17 -7.16 21.62
N PHE A 115 11.90 -7.28 21.22
CA PHE A 115 10.75 -7.06 22.10
C PHE A 115 10.74 -7.96 23.34
N ALA A 116 11.29 -9.18 23.22
CA ALA A 116 11.37 -10.14 24.32
C ALA A 116 12.61 -10.00 25.22
N LEU A 117 13.64 -9.23 24.83
CA LEU A 117 14.95 -9.20 25.53
C LEU A 117 15.53 -7.80 25.78
N ASP A 118 15.09 -6.76 25.07
CA ASP A 118 15.49 -5.36 25.27
C ASP A 118 14.30 -4.59 25.88
N GLU A 119 14.30 -4.44 27.21
CA GLU A 119 13.31 -3.66 27.95
C GLU A 119 13.27 -2.16 27.54
N THR A 120 14.28 -1.68 26.81
CA THR A 120 14.33 -0.30 26.29
C THR A 120 13.74 -0.18 24.87
N SER A 121 13.36 -1.29 24.24
CA SER A 121 12.85 -1.33 22.86
C SER A 121 11.50 -0.63 22.68
N VAL A 122 10.67 -0.57 23.72
CA VAL A 122 9.39 0.17 23.77
C VAL A 122 9.19 0.79 25.15
N SER A 123 8.26 1.74 25.30
CA SER A 123 7.82 2.17 26.63
C SER A 123 7.04 1.07 27.36
N GLY A 124 7.11 1.02 28.69
CA GLY A 124 6.35 0.04 29.48
C GLY A 124 4.85 0.05 29.21
N TYR A 125 4.23 1.24 29.05
CA TYR A 125 2.82 1.35 28.67
C TYR A 125 2.52 0.62 27.35
N ILE A 126 3.36 0.82 26.33
CA ILE A 126 3.23 0.16 25.03
C ILE A 126 3.49 -1.34 25.17
N TYR A 127 4.52 -1.76 25.93
CA TYR A 127 4.83 -3.17 26.20
C TYR A 127 3.64 -3.93 26.79
N HIS A 128 3.06 -3.43 27.89
CA HIS A 128 1.91 -4.04 28.55
C HIS A 128 0.67 -4.05 27.66
N LEU A 129 0.38 -2.95 26.95
CA LEU A 129 -0.76 -2.86 26.03
C LEU A 129 -0.62 -3.80 24.81
N LEU A 130 0.59 -3.95 24.25
CA LEU A 130 0.87 -4.90 23.17
C LEU A 130 0.68 -6.36 23.63
N LEU A 131 1.02 -6.69 24.88
CA LEU A 131 0.77 -8.02 25.45
C LEU A 131 -0.70 -8.27 25.83
N GLY A 132 -1.56 -7.25 25.79
CA GLY A 132 -2.95 -7.35 26.22
C GLY A 132 -3.13 -7.38 27.74
N HIS A 133 -2.16 -6.86 28.50
CA HIS A 133 -2.32 -6.59 29.91
C HIS A 133 -3.21 -5.35 30.12
N GLU A 134 -3.98 -5.33 31.21
CA GLU A 134 -4.70 -4.12 31.64
C GLU A 134 -3.68 -3.01 31.98
N VAL A 135 -3.96 -1.80 31.49
CA VAL A 135 -3.12 -0.61 31.71
C VAL A 135 -4.00 0.61 31.98
N GLU A 136 -3.65 1.39 33.01
CA GLU A 136 -4.32 2.66 33.31
C GLU A 136 -4.11 3.67 32.15
N PRO A 137 -5.18 4.25 31.57
CA PRO A 137 -5.08 5.11 30.39
C PRO A 137 -4.16 6.32 30.57
N GLN A 138 -2.95 6.25 30.00
CA GLN A 138 -1.96 7.32 30.11
C GLN A 138 -2.27 8.47 29.12
N VAL A 139 -2.29 9.71 29.64
CA VAL A 139 -2.34 10.94 28.83
C VAL A 139 -0.95 11.55 28.70
N LEU A 140 -0.55 11.88 27.46
CA LEU A 140 0.69 12.59 27.18
C LEU A 140 0.53 14.11 27.36
N LYS A 141 1.52 14.73 28.00
CA LYS A 141 1.68 16.19 28.01
C LYS A 141 2.25 16.64 26.67
N ALA A 142 1.37 17.09 25.77
CA ALA A 142 1.71 17.65 24.46
C ALA A 142 1.18 19.08 24.34
N VAL A 143 1.91 19.92 23.60
CA VAL A 143 1.45 21.27 23.25
C VAL A 143 0.52 21.14 22.07
N LEU A 144 -0.79 21.25 22.31
CA LEU A 144 -1.80 21.26 21.26
C LEU A 144 -1.71 22.56 20.43
N PRO A 145 -1.89 22.50 19.10
CA PRO A 145 -2.04 23.69 18.28
C PRO A 145 -3.27 24.52 18.72
N LYS A 146 -3.21 25.84 18.47
CA LYS A 146 -4.41 26.69 18.56
C LYS A 146 -5.44 26.18 17.55
N SER A 147 -6.74 26.36 17.84
CA SER A 147 -7.86 25.80 17.05
C SER A 147 -7.74 26.05 15.54
N GLY A 148 -7.45 27.28 15.12
CA GLY A 148 -7.22 27.66 13.72
C GLY A 148 -5.83 27.30 13.15
N LYS A 149 -5.07 26.39 13.78
CA LYS A 149 -3.78 25.87 13.32
C LYS A 149 -3.68 24.34 13.46
N MET A 150 -4.81 23.65 13.41
CA MET A 150 -4.86 22.18 13.44
C MET A 150 -4.45 21.53 12.11
N SER A 151 -4.73 22.17 10.97
CA SER A 151 -4.19 21.80 9.66
C SER A 151 -2.69 22.11 9.59
N ALA A 152 -1.91 21.28 8.89
CA ALA A 152 -0.50 21.58 8.61
C ALA A 152 -0.36 22.54 7.40
N PRO A 153 0.76 23.26 7.25
CA PRO A 153 1.02 24.10 6.08
C PRO A 153 0.90 23.33 4.77
N ASN A 154 0.40 24.00 3.73
CA ASN A 154 0.26 23.51 2.35
C ASN A 154 -0.57 22.22 2.15
N LEU A 155 -1.15 21.64 3.20
CA LEU A 155 -2.10 20.53 3.12
C LEU A 155 -3.55 21.04 3.18
N PRO A 156 -4.53 20.28 2.65
CA PRO A 156 -5.95 20.63 2.74
C PRO A 156 -6.41 20.83 4.19
N GLU A 157 -7.39 21.71 4.38
CA GLU A 157 -7.99 21.91 5.70
C GLU A 157 -8.64 20.63 6.23
N LEU A 158 -8.43 20.34 7.53
CA LEU A 158 -8.95 19.14 8.16
C LEU A 158 -10.41 19.31 8.58
N ASN A 159 -11.25 18.31 8.30
CA ASN A 159 -12.61 18.25 8.82
C ASN A 159 -12.67 17.91 10.32
N HIS A 160 -13.87 17.97 10.92
CA HIS A 160 -14.09 17.71 12.34
C HIS A 160 -13.52 16.36 12.82
N SER A 161 -13.73 15.29 12.05
CA SER A 161 -13.25 13.94 12.41
C SER A 161 -11.73 13.81 12.33
N GLN A 162 -11.11 14.48 11.35
CA GLN A 162 -9.65 14.55 11.21
C GLN A 162 -9.01 15.41 12.30
N ILE A 163 -9.59 16.58 12.62
CA ILE A 163 -9.15 17.43 13.74
C ILE A 163 -9.25 16.68 15.08
N ALA A 164 -10.33 15.92 15.30
CA ALA A 164 -10.48 15.08 16.49
C ALA A 164 -9.40 13.99 16.57
N ALA A 165 -9.06 13.36 15.45
CA ALA A 165 -7.98 12.38 15.36
C ALA A 165 -6.62 12.99 15.71
N VAL A 166 -6.24 14.13 15.11
CA VAL A 166 -4.96 14.81 15.42
C VAL A 166 -4.86 15.15 16.92
N LYS A 167 -5.92 15.73 17.50
CA LYS A 167 -5.94 16.08 18.94
C LYS A 167 -5.75 14.86 19.85
N ALA A 168 -6.53 13.80 19.62
CA ALA A 168 -6.48 12.59 20.44
C ALA A 168 -5.13 11.86 20.32
N VAL A 169 -4.54 11.82 19.12
CA VAL A 169 -3.23 11.19 18.87
C VAL A 169 -2.09 11.89 19.60
N LEU A 170 -2.05 13.23 19.55
CA LEU A 170 -1.01 14.01 20.25
C LEU A 170 -1.02 13.76 21.78
N GLN A 171 -2.17 13.40 22.34
CA GLN A 171 -2.38 13.20 23.78
C GLN A 171 -2.27 11.73 24.24
N ARG A 172 -1.97 10.75 23.37
CA ARG A 172 -1.99 9.31 23.71
C ARG A 172 -0.67 8.59 23.34
N PRO A 173 -0.15 7.66 24.17
CA PRO A 173 1.04 6.87 23.83
C PRO A 173 0.80 5.81 22.75
N LEU A 174 -0.44 5.35 22.58
CA LEU A 174 -0.85 4.52 21.45
C LEU A 174 -2.20 5.03 20.92
N SER A 175 -2.36 5.11 19.61
CA SER A 175 -3.63 5.43 18.96
C SER A 175 -3.82 4.63 17.68
N LEU A 176 -5.05 4.15 17.47
CA LEU A 176 -5.50 3.56 16.22
C LEU A 176 -6.39 4.57 15.48
N ILE A 177 -6.17 4.76 14.18
CA ILE A 177 -7.06 5.52 13.29
C ILE A 177 -7.63 4.56 12.25
N GLN A 178 -8.95 4.37 12.24
CA GLN A 178 -9.64 3.73 11.13
C GLN A 178 -9.98 4.79 10.08
N GLY A 179 -9.45 4.64 8.87
CA GLY A 179 -9.78 5.52 7.75
C GLY A 179 -10.37 4.76 6.57
N PRO A 180 -11.72 4.76 6.44
CA PRO A 180 -12.42 4.25 5.27
C PRO A 180 -11.92 4.87 3.95
N PRO A 181 -12.21 4.26 2.79
CA PRO A 181 -11.83 4.79 1.48
C PRO A 181 -12.21 6.27 1.28
N GLY A 182 -11.29 7.05 0.71
CA GLY A 182 -11.51 8.48 0.44
C GLY A 182 -11.50 9.43 1.64
N THR A 183 -11.32 8.95 2.88
CA THR A 183 -11.45 9.79 4.10
C THR A 183 -10.23 10.66 4.46
N GLY A 184 -9.25 10.77 3.56
CA GLY A 184 -8.06 11.60 3.78
C GLY A 184 -7.07 11.04 4.80
N LYS A 185 -6.95 9.70 4.93
CA LYS A 185 -5.95 9.03 5.79
C LYS A 185 -4.58 9.69 5.71
N THR A 186 -3.96 9.70 4.52
CA THR A 186 -2.59 10.16 4.30
C THR A 186 -2.40 11.65 4.62
N VAL A 187 -3.43 12.49 4.41
CA VAL A 187 -3.42 13.92 4.80
C VAL A 187 -3.46 14.07 6.33
N THR A 188 -4.26 13.23 6.99
CA THR A 188 -4.33 13.16 8.46
C THR A 188 -3.01 12.64 9.04
N SER A 189 -2.44 11.58 8.47
CA SER A 189 -1.12 11.01 8.82
C SER A 189 -0.01 12.05 8.68
N ALA A 190 0.07 12.76 7.54
CA ALA A 190 1.06 13.82 7.33
C ALA A 190 0.89 15.00 8.31
N THR A 191 -0.34 15.41 8.60
CA THR A 191 -0.62 16.46 9.59
C THR A 191 -0.27 16.02 11.02
N ILE A 192 -0.47 14.74 11.36
CA ILE A 192 -0.01 14.16 12.62
C ILE A 192 1.52 14.20 12.70
N VAL A 193 2.23 13.74 11.66
CA VAL A 193 3.70 13.76 11.62
C VAL A 193 4.23 15.19 11.79
N TYR A 194 3.62 16.17 11.11
CA TYR A 194 3.94 17.58 11.27
C TYR A 194 3.86 18.02 12.74
N HIS A 195 2.72 17.81 13.40
CA HIS A 195 2.54 18.25 14.80
C HIS A 195 3.35 17.42 15.82
N LEU A 196 3.73 16.18 15.49
CA LEU A 196 4.66 15.36 16.29
C LEU A 196 6.07 15.96 16.25
N VAL A 197 6.60 16.32 15.07
CA VAL A 197 7.88 17.03 14.92
C VAL A 197 7.84 18.37 15.66
N GLN A 198 6.73 19.12 15.59
CA GLN A 198 6.58 20.38 16.34
C GLN A 198 6.63 20.20 17.88
N GLN A 199 6.47 18.99 18.43
CA GLN A 199 6.71 18.74 19.86
C GLN A 199 8.21 18.73 20.23
N LYS A 200 9.12 18.70 19.24
CA LYS A 200 10.58 18.67 19.39
C LYS A 200 11.09 17.53 20.28
N GLN A 201 10.51 16.34 20.12
CA GLN A 201 10.82 15.15 20.94
C GLN A 201 11.80 14.16 20.26
N GLY A 202 12.58 14.65 19.29
CA GLY A 202 13.39 13.87 18.38
C GLY A 202 12.74 13.69 17.01
N GLN A 203 13.33 12.83 16.19
CA GLN A 203 12.87 12.52 14.83
C GLN A 203 11.64 11.60 14.85
N VAL A 204 10.78 11.71 13.83
CA VAL A 204 9.65 10.79 13.62
C VAL A 204 10.03 9.76 12.56
N ILE A 205 9.84 8.46 12.85
CA ILE A 205 9.87 7.42 11.80
C ILE A 205 8.47 7.14 11.29
N VAL A 206 8.34 7.10 9.97
CA VAL A 206 7.09 6.90 9.25
C VAL A 206 7.22 5.66 8.37
N CYS A 207 6.32 4.71 8.60
CA CYS A 207 6.36 3.39 8.01
C CYS A 207 5.04 2.98 7.35
N ALA A 208 5.12 2.15 6.33
CA ALA A 208 3.99 1.40 5.76
C ALA A 208 4.49 0.07 5.17
N PRO A 209 3.65 -0.96 4.98
CA PRO A 209 4.10 -2.24 4.42
C PRO A 209 4.48 -2.14 2.92
N SER A 210 3.78 -1.31 2.13
CA SER A 210 4.04 -1.15 0.70
C SER A 210 4.84 0.11 0.39
N ASN A 211 5.76 0.03 -0.59
CA ASN A 211 6.55 1.20 -1.00
C ASN A 211 5.66 2.36 -1.51
N VAL A 212 4.56 2.05 -2.21
CA VAL A 212 3.63 3.07 -2.74
C VAL A 212 3.01 3.89 -1.62
N ALA A 213 2.61 3.25 -0.51
CA ALA A 213 2.06 3.97 0.64
C ALA A 213 3.12 4.84 1.37
N VAL A 214 4.37 4.38 1.43
CA VAL A 214 5.49 5.20 1.96
C VAL A 214 5.75 6.40 1.06
N ASP A 215 5.76 6.21 -0.25
CA ASP A 215 6.05 7.26 -1.24
C ASP A 215 4.95 8.35 -1.21
N GLN A 216 3.66 7.94 -1.26
CA GLN A 216 2.50 8.84 -1.12
C GLN A 216 2.48 9.62 0.20
N LEU A 217 3.00 9.05 1.28
CA LEU A 217 3.04 9.70 2.59
C LEU A 217 4.26 10.63 2.73
N ALA A 218 5.42 10.25 2.18
CA ALA A 218 6.61 11.09 2.12
C ALA A 218 6.34 12.40 1.35
N GLU A 219 5.70 12.30 0.17
CA GLU A 219 5.24 13.43 -0.65
C GLU A 219 4.42 14.45 0.17
N LYS A 220 3.46 13.96 0.97
CA LYS A 220 2.58 14.81 1.78
C LYS A 220 3.22 15.36 3.04
N ILE A 221 4.29 14.74 3.54
CA ILE A 221 5.05 15.29 4.66
C ILE A 221 6.03 16.37 4.15
N GLU A 222 6.67 16.17 2.99
CA GLU A 222 7.50 17.19 2.34
C GLU A 222 6.70 18.47 2.06
N GLN A 223 5.47 18.34 1.56
CA GLN A 223 4.56 19.48 1.34
C GLN A 223 4.43 20.40 2.56
N THR A 224 4.52 19.87 3.79
CA THR A 224 4.44 20.68 5.04
C THR A 224 5.69 21.52 5.35
N GLY A 225 6.76 21.40 4.55
CA GLY A 225 8.04 22.10 4.74
C GLY A 225 9.01 21.41 5.70
N LEU A 226 8.80 20.12 5.98
CA LEU A 226 9.71 19.31 6.81
C LEU A 226 10.80 18.61 5.98
N LYS A 227 11.98 18.42 6.57
CA LYS A 227 13.07 17.68 5.93
C LYS A 227 12.84 16.17 6.04
N VAL A 228 12.32 15.61 4.95
CA VAL A 228 12.03 14.17 4.80
C VAL A 228 13.21 13.43 4.17
N VAL A 229 13.51 12.22 4.68
CA VAL A 229 14.45 11.28 4.07
C VAL A 229 13.79 9.92 3.84
N ARG A 230 13.73 9.50 2.58
CA ARG A 230 13.11 8.24 2.13
C ARG A 230 14.16 7.13 1.99
N ILE A 231 14.15 6.16 2.90
CA ILE A 231 15.08 5.02 2.84
C ILE A 231 14.48 3.90 1.98
N ALA A 232 15.00 3.77 0.76
CA ALA A 232 14.78 2.62 -0.11
C ALA A 232 15.69 1.43 0.27
N ALA A 233 15.23 0.22 -0.05
CA ALA A 233 16.10 -0.96 -0.05
C ALA A 233 17.08 -0.90 -1.23
N LYS A 234 18.29 -1.46 -1.09
CA LYS A 234 19.36 -1.30 -2.11
C LYS A 234 18.98 -1.84 -3.50
N SER A 235 18.21 -2.93 -3.57
CA SER A 235 17.62 -3.44 -4.83
C SER A 235 16.39 -2.64 -5.33
N ARG A 236 16.25 -1.39 -4.90
CA ARG A 236 15.30 -0.39 -5.38
C ARG A 236 15.93 1.00 -5.57
N GLU A 237 17.26 1.14 -5.44
CA GLU A 237 17.96 2.41 -5.71
C GLU A 237 18.00 2.75 -7.22
N ALA A 238 17.67 1.79 -8.10
CA ALA A 238 17.48 1.99 -9.54
C ALA A 238 16.00 1.95 -9.97
N VAL A 239 15.06 2.26 -9.07
CA VAL A 239 13.61 2.17 -9.33
C VAL A 239 12.96 3.53 -9.14
N LEU A 240 12.59 4.15 -10.27
CA LEU A 240 11.91 5.45 -10.33
C LEU A 240 10.74 5.53 -9.34
N SER A 241 10.63 6.67 -8.67
CA SER A 241 9.59 6.99 -7.69
C SER A 241 9.20 8.46 -7.80
N PRO A 242 7.93 8.85 -7.59
CA PRO A 242 7.53 10.26 -7.57
C PRO A 242 8.20 11.08 -6.45
N VAL A 243 8.89 10.42 -5.51
CA VAL A 243 9.67 11.04 -4.43
C VAL A 243 11.16 10.67 -4.49
N GLU A 244 11.70 10.46 -5.70
CA GLU A 244 13.12 10.08 -5.89
C GLU A 244 14.09 11.08 -5.24
N HIS A 245 13.79 12.39 -5.32
CA HIS A 245 14.55 13.47 -4.69
C HIS A 245 14.57 13.41 -3.15
N LEU A 246 13.55 12.80 -2.53
CA LEU A 246 13.54 12.53 -1.09
C LEU A 246 14.40 11.32 -0.71
N THR A 247 14.85 10.50 -1.66
CA THR A 247 15.51 9.24 -1.33
C THR A 247 16.94 9.45 -0.83
N LEU A 248 17.32 8.66 0.19
CA LEU A 248 18.65 8.77 0.81
C LEU A 248 19.80 8.60 -0.20
N HIS A 249 19.63 7.75 -1.22
CA HIS A 249 20.69 7.53 -2.22
C HIS A 249 20.78 8.69 -3.23
N TYR A 250 19.64 9.24 -3.66
CA TYR A 250 19.61 10.46 -4.48
C TYR A 250 20.21 11.65 -3.72
N GLN A 251 19.81 11.87 -2.46
CA GLN A 251 20.33 12.95 -1.62
C GLN A 251 21.84 12.83 -1.41
N VAL A 252 22.38 11.63 -1.17
CA VAL A 252 23.85 11.42 -1.10
C VAL A 252 24.55 11.74 -2.43
N ALA A 253 23.94 11.42 -3.57
CA ALA A 253 24.54 11.66 -4.89
C ALA A 253 24.50 13.15 -5.32
N HIS A 254 23.53 13.92 -4.83
CA HIS A 254 23.31 15.33 -5.17
C HIS A 254 23.71 16.30 -4.05
N LEU A 255 24.44 15.85 -3.03
CA LEU A 255 24.89 16.71 -1.92
C LEU A 255 26.15 17.50 -2.30
N ASP A 256 25.95 18.60 -3.02
CA ASP A 256 27.02 19.53 -3.39
C ASP A 256 27.58 20.26 -2.15
N SER A 257 28.78 19.88 -1.74
CA SER A 257 29.52 20.45 -0.62
C SER A 257 31.02 20.19 -0.80
N PRO A 258 31.91 21.17 -0.49
CA PRO A 258 33.36 20.95 -0.51
C PRO A 258 33.81 19.76 0.35
N GLU A 259 33.08 19.44 1.43
CA GLU A 259 33.39 18.33 2.34
C GLU A 259 33.05 16.95 1.75
N HIS A 260 32.27 16.90 0.66
CA HIS A 260 31.86 15.67 -0.02
C HIS A 260 32.35 15.58 -1.47
N ALA A 261 33.12 16.56 -1.96
CA ALA A 261 33.66 16.57 -3.32
C ALA A 261 34.44 15.28 -3.71
N GLU A 262 35.13 14.65 -2.74
CA GLU A 262 35.81 13.36 -2.95
C GLU A 262 34.83 12.18 -3.08
N LEU A 263 33.66 12.22 -2.41
CA LEU A 263 32.60 11.24 -2.61
C LEU A 263 31.94 11.43 -3.98
N ALA A 264 31.64 12.67 -4.37
CA ALA A 264 31.10 13.00 -5.70
C ALA A 264 32.05 12.53 -6.82
N LYS A 265 33.36 12.81 -6.70
CA LYS A 265 34.38 12.34 -7.63
C LYS A 265 34.44 10.81 -7.74
N LEU A 266 34.35 10.10 -6.61
CA LEU A 266 34.32 8.63 -6.59
C LEU A 266 33.00 8.06 -7.12
N GLN A 267 31.88 8.80 -7.01
CA GLN A 267 30.60 8.45 -7.61
C GLN A 267 30.66 8.63 -9.13
N MET A 268 31.11 9.79 -9.64
CA MET A 268 31.29 10.03 -11.08
C MET A 268 32.20 8.98 -11.73
N LEU A 269 33.37 8.72 -11.13
CA LEU A 269 34.31 7.68 -11.62
C LEU A 269 33.66 6.29 -11.65
N LYS A 270 32.74 6.02 -10.72
CA LYS A 270 31.98 4.77 -10.67
C LYS A 270 30.85 4.71 -11.69
N ASP A 271 30.25 5.83 -12.06
CA ASP A 271 29.18 5.87 -13.06
C ASP A 271 29.75 5.86 -14.49
N GLU A 272 30.89 6.51 -14.73
CA GLU A 272 31.64 6.46 -15.99
C GLU A 272 32.21 5.06 -16.29
N LEU A 273 32.77 4.38 -15.28
CA LEU A 273 33.40 3.07 -15.41
C LEU A 273 32.47 1.90 -15.05
N GLY A 274 31.30 2.18 -14.47
CA GLY A 274 30.43 1.21 -13.78
C GLY A 274 30.98 0.70 -12.44
N GLU A 275 32.30 0.68 -12.26
CA GLU A 275 33.00 -0.05 -11.20
C GLU A 275 34.29 0.66 -10.73
N LEU A 276 34.70 0.44 -9.48
CA LEU A 276 35.87 1.08 -8.85
C LEU A 276 36.99 0.08 -8.49
N SER A 277 38.20 0.60 -8.28
CA SER A 277 39.31 -0.19 -7.72
C SER A 277 39.00 -0.69 -6.30
N SER A 278 39.72 -1.71 -5.81
CA SER A 278 39.49 -2.27 -4.48
C SER A 278 39.81 -1.32 -3.31
N ASN A 279 40.63 -0.28 -3.56
CA ASN A 279 40.90 0.78 -2.60
C ASN A 279 39.84 1.89 -2.70
N ASP A 280 39.48 2.28 -3.92
CA ASP A 280 38.51 3.35 -4.18
C ASP A 280 37.10 2.93 -3.76
N GLU A 281 36.68 1.70 -4.05
CA GLU A 281 35.43 1.12 -3.56
C GLU A 281 35.38 1.05 -2.03
N ARG A 282 36.54 0.89 -1.36
CA ARG A 282 36.62 0.94 0.12
C ARG A 282 36.45 2.37 0.63
N LYS A 283 37.10 3.35 -0.01
CA LYS A 283 37.01 4.78 0.33
C LYS A 283 35.60 5.32 0.08
N TYR A 284 35.05 5.05 -1.10
CA TYR A 284 33.67 5.32 -1.49
C TYR A 284 32.67 4.77 -0.46
N ARG A 285 32.79 3.48 -0.08
CA ARG A 285 31.91 2.88 0.95
C ARG A 285 32.05 3.51 2.33
N ALA A 286 33.21 4.04 2.69
CA ALA A 286 33.41 4.74 3.96
C ALA A 286 32.76 6.14 3.93
N LEU A 287 33.06 6.93 2.90
CA LEU A 287 32.51 8.27 2.71
C LEU A 287 30.97 8.23 2.56
N ARG A 288 30.45 7.37 1.67
CA ARG A 288 29.00 7.18 1.48
C ARG A 288 28.29 6.82 2.79
N ARG A 289 28.90 6.03 3.68
CA ARG A 289 28.31 5.71 5.00
C ARG A 289 28.31 6.91 5.96
N ALA A 290 29.31 7.78 5.89
CA ALA A 290 29.35 9.00 6.69
C ALA A 290 28.23 9.96 6.22
N THR A 291 28.14 10.23 4.92
CA THR A 291 27.09 11.07 4.34
C THR A 291 25.68 10.45 4.48
N GLU A 292 25.52 9.13 4.31
CA GLU A 292 24.26 8.42 4.61
C GLU A 292 23.84 8.64 6.08
N LYS A 293 24.79 8.64 7.03
CA LYS A 293 24.52 8.89 8.46
C LYS A 293 24.16 10.36 8.74
N GLU A 294 24.91 11.30 8.17
CA GLU A 294 24.72 12.74 8.36
C GLU A 294 23.36 13.22 7.86
N ILE A 295 22.95 12.81 6.66
CA ILE A 295 21.62 13.09 6.10
C ILE A 295 20.53 12.52 7.01
N LEU A 296 20.71 11.30 7.53
CA LEU A 296 19.75 10.66 8.42
C LEU A 296 19.67 11.32 9.81
N GLU A 297 20.78 11.72 10.42
CA GLU A 297 20.78 12.40 11.73
C GLU A 297 20.23 13.83 11.65
N SER A 298 20.29 14.46 10.47
CA SER A 298 19.84 15.83 10.23
C SER A 298 18.43 15.94 9.61
N ALA A 299 17.66 14.86 9.60
CA ALA A 299 16.27 14.82 9.09
C ALA A 299 15.23 15.12 10.19
N ASP A 300 14.09 15.70 9.83
CA ASP A 300 12.92 15.76 10.72
C ASP A 300 12.18 14.41 10.75
N VAL A 301 12.07 13.79 9.58
CA VAL A 301 11.24 12.60 9.33
C VAL A 301 11.97 11.58 8.47
N ILE A 302 11.98 10.33 8.90
CA ILE A 302 12.52 9.20 8.13
C ILE A 302 11.36 8.32 7.64
N CYS A 303 11.18 8.26 6.32
CA CYS A 303 10.15 7.47 5.65
C CYS A 303 10.75 6.17 5.10
N THR A 304 10.21 5.01 5.50
CA THR A 304 10.67 3.71 5.00
C THR A 304 9.56 2.65 5.04
N THR A 305 9.77 1.44 4.52
CA THR A 305 8.76 0.38 4.72
C THR A 305 8.87 -0.21 6.13
N ALA A 306 7.83 -0.87 6.63
CA ALA A 306 7.87 -1.51 7.95
C ALA A 306 9.06 -2.48 8.10
N VAL A 307 9.29 -3.34 7.11
CA VAL A 307 10.52 -4.16 6.99
C VAL A 307 11.77 -3.29 6.81
N GLY A 308 11.66 -2.18 6.07
CA GLY A 308 12.72 -1.20 5.82
C GLY A 308 13.30 -0.57 7.08
N ALA A 309 12.52 -0.38 8.15
CA ALA A 309 12.99 0.16 9.43
C ALA A 309 14.15 -0.66 10.05
N GLY A 310 14.17 -1.98 9.82
CA GLY A 310 15.29 -2.86 10.22
C GLY A 310 16.52 -2.80 9.31
N ASP A 311 16.76 -1.71 8.60
CA ASP A 311 17.94 -1.52 7.75
C ASP A 311 19.19 -1.23 8.61
N PRO A 312 20.37 -1.82 8.30
CA PRO A 312 21.60 -1.55 9.05
C PRO A 312 21.99 -0.07 9.15
N ARG A 313 21.57 0.79 8.22
CA ARG A 313 21.76 2.25 8.29
C ARG A 313 21.03 2.88 9.49
N LEU A 314 19.95 2.27 9.96
CA LEU A 314 19.14 2.71 11.10
C LEU A 314 19.48 2.00 12.43
N ALA A 315 20.43 1.06 12.46
CA ALA A 315 20.64 0.17 13.61
C ALA A 315 20.95 0.87 14.95
N ASN A 316 21.53 2.09 14.89
CA ASN A 316 21.86 2.90 16.07
C ASN A 316 20.84 4.02 16.37
N PHE A 317 19.79 4.16 15.56
CA PHE A 317 18.76 5.18 15.76
C PHE A 317 17.73 4.72 16.82
N ARG A 318 17.15 5.69 17.54
CA ARG A 318 16.04 5.46 18.47
C ARG A 318 14.91 6.44 18.17
N PHE A 319 13.74 5.92 17.80
CA PHE A 319 12.58 6.71 17.39
C PHE A 319 11.52 6.71 18.49
N ARG A 320 11.40 7.84 19.18
CA ARG A 320 10.40 8.03 20.24
C ARG A 320 8.97 8.03 19.70
N GLN A 321 8.79 8.58 18.49
CA GLN A 321 7.52 8.75 17.81
C GLN A 321 7.52 7.91 16.52
N VAL A 322 6.54 7.01 16.39
CA VAL A 322 6.38 6.10 15.25
C VAL A 322 4.98 6.25 14.66
N LEU A 323 4.88 6.45 13.35
CA LEU A 323 3.62 6.33 12.62
C LEU A 323 3.68 5.18 11.61
N MET A 324 2.64 4.34 11.61
CA MET A 324 2.47 3.17 10.73
C MET A 324 1.17 3.34 9.92
N ASP A 325 1.26 3.72 8.65
CA ASP A 325 0.10 3.83 7.74
C ASP A 325 -0.13 2.53 6.94
N GLU A 326 -1.38 2.32 6.50
CA GLU A 326 -1.90 1.06 5.97
C GLU A 326 -1.50 -0.17 6.82
N SER A 327 -1.41 0.01 8.14
CA SER A 327 -0.92 -0.97 9.11
C SER A 327 -1.75 -2.25 9.21
N THR A 328 -2.99 -2.26 8.69
CA THR A 328 -3.81 -3.46 8.57
C THR A 328 -3.33 -4.41 7.46
N GLN A 329 -2.57 -3.94 6.46
CA GLN A 329 -1.93 -4.80 5.46
C GLN A 329 -0.68 -5.52 5.98
N ALA A 330 -0.10 -5.06 7.11
CA ALA A 330 1.15 -5.58 7.67
C ALA A 330 0.89 -6.71 8.67
N THR A 331 1.73 -7.75 8.63
CA THR A 331 1.68 -8.80 9.70
C THR A 331 2.14 -8.21 11.03
N GLU A 332 1.67 -8.75 12.16
CA GLU A 332 2.11 -8.24 13.47
C GLU A 332 3.65 -8.26 13.69
N PRO A 333 4.39 -9.34 13.35
CA PRO A 333 5.86 -9.33 13.43
C PRO A 333 6.56 -8.31 12.52
N GLU A 334 5.88 -7.84 11.48
CA GLU A 334 6.34 -6.78 10.58
C GLU A 334 6.04 -5.38 11.15
N CYS A 335 4.86 -5.18 11.74
CA CYS A 335 4.54 -3.97 12.51
C CYS A 335 5.52 -3.75 13.68
N LEU A 336 6.03 -4.83 14.28
CA LEU A 336 6.91 -4.77 15.43
C LEU A 336 8.29 -4.18 15.10
N ILE A 337 8.74 -4.23 13.85
CA ILE A 337 10.11 -3.83 13.42
C ILE A 337 10.42 -2.35 13.72
N PRO A 338 9.60 -1.35 13.33
CA PRO A 338 9.82 0.04 13.74
C PRO A 338 9.45 0.32 15.21
N LEU A 339 8.57 -0.48 15.82
CA LEU A 339 8.14 -0.30 17.21
C LEU A 339 9.28 -0.56 18.20
N ILE A 340 10.11 -1.59 17.98
CA ILE A 340 11.23 -1.94 18.87
C ILE A 340 12.41 -0.96 18.84
N MET A 341 12.30 0.15 18.09
CA MET A 341 13.33 1.18 17.98
C MET A 341 13.25 2.23 19.10
N GLY A 342 12.68 1.88 20.26
CA GLY A 342 12.53 2.77 21.42
C GLY A 342 11.22 3.54 21.46
N ALA A 343 10.15 3.03 20.83
CA ALA A 343 8.89 3.75 20.66
C ALA A 343 8.20 4.08 22.00
N LYS A 344 7.79 5.34 22.16
CA LYS A 344 7.05 5.84 23.35
C LYS A 344 5.75 6.56 22.99
N GLN A 345 5.53 6.82 21.71
CA GLN A 345 4.27 7.26 21.12
C GLN A 345 4.10 6.57 19.75
N VAL A 346 3.03 5.78 19.58
CA VAL A 346 2.76 4.97 18.38
C VAL A 346 1.41 5.36 17.79
N VAL A 347 1.40 5.66 16.50
CA VAL A 347 0.19 5.93 15.73
C VAL A 347 0.04 4.85 14.67
N MET A 348 -0.99 4.03 14.77
CA MET A 348 -1.32 3.05 13.73
C MET A 348 -2.53 3.54 12.95
N VAL A 349 -2.37 3.66 11.65
CA VAL A 349 -3.40 4.12 10.71
C VAL A 349 -3.68 2.98 9.74
N GLY A 350 -4.95 2.74 9.42
CA GLY A 350 -5.34 1.59 8.61
C GLY A 350 -6.85 1.47 8.44
N ASP A 351 -7.28 0.32 7.97
CA ASP A 351 -8.70 -0.03 7.89
C ASP A 351 -8.88 -1.56 7.83
N HIS A 352 -9.53 -2.12 8.85
CA HIS A 352 -9.75 -3.58 8.96
C HIS A 352 -10.89 -4.08 8.05
N CYS A 353 -11.67 -3.15 7.47
CA CYS A 353 -12.65 -3.46 6.43
C CYS A 353 -12.01 -3.57 5.03
N GLN A 354 -10.75 -3.14 4.86
CA GLN A 354 -9.94 -3.33 3.64
C GLN A 354 -8.93 -4.49 3.85
N LEU A 355 -8.02 -4.76 2.90
CA LEU A 355 -7.26 -6.02 2.93
C LEU A 355 -6.34 -6.14 4.15
N GLY A 356 -6.36 -7.33 4.76
CA GLY A 356 -5.37 -7.78 5.73
C GLY A 356 -4.11 -8.39 5.07
N PRO A 357 -3.18 -8.94 5.88
CA PRO A 357 -1.86 -9.35 5.39
C PRO A 357 -1.85 -10.59 4.49
N VAL A 358 -0.97 -10.60 3.48
CA VAL A 358 -0.88 -11.66 2.46
C VAL A 358 -0.07 -12.86 2.95
N VAL A 359 -0.71 -13.73 3.74
CA VAL A 359 -0.07 -14.95 4.30
C VAL A 359 -0.26 -16.16 3.39
N THR A 360 0.75 -16.46 2.57
CA THR A 360 0.75 -17.60 1.63
C THR A 360 0.67 -18.97 2.32
N CYS A 361 1.22 -19.11 3.53
CA CYS A 361 1.17 -20.36 4.29
C CYS A 361 -0.20 -20.55 4.96
N LYS A 362 -1.08 -21.36 4.35
CA LYS A 362 -2.42 -21.71 4.88
C LYS A 362 -2.41 -22.37 6.28
N LYS A 363 -1.26 -22.82 6.80
CA LYS A 363 -1.12 -23.25 8.20
C LYS A 363 -0.90 -22.04 9.12
N ALA A 364 0.01 -21.14 8.78
CA ALA A 364 0.31 -19.94 9.56
C ALA A 364 -0.87 -18.95 9.57
N ALA A 365 -1.56 -18.77 8.44
CA ALA A 365 -2.75 -17.92 8.35
C ALA A 365 -3.86 -18.38 9.33
N ARG A 366 -4.13 -19.70 9.39
CA ARG A 366 -5.08 -20.32 10.33
C ARG A 366 -4.59 -20.34 11.78
N ALA A 367 -3.30 -20.08 12.02
CA ALA A 367 -2.72 -19.97 13.36
C ALA A 367 -2.62 -18.50 13.85
N GLY A 368 -3.26 -17.56 13.15
CA GLY A 368 -3.35 -16.16 13.56
C GLY A 368 -2.46 -15.19 12.77
N LEU A 369 -1.47 -15.64 11.99
CA LEU A 369 -0.55 -14.72 11.27
C LEU A 369 -1.26 -13.84 10.22
N GLY A 370 -2.48 -14.20 9.81
CA GLY A 370 -3.33 -13.39 8.93
C GLY A 370 -4.10 -12.27 9.64
N GLN A 371 -3.89 -12.07 10.95
CA GLN A 371 -4.36 -10.93 11.72
C GLN A 371 -3.23 -9.89 11.83
N SER A 372 -3.56 -8.64 11.56
CA SER A 372 -2.68 -7.50 11.81
C SER A 372 -2.69 -7.08 13.28
N LEU A 373 -1.62 -6.43 13.72
CA LEU A 373 -1.54 -5.86 15.08
C LEU A 373 -2.68 -4.84 15.34
N PHE A 374 -3.10 -4.11 14.31
CA PHE A 374 -4.23 -3.17 14.37
C PHE A 374 -5.55 -3.88 14.68
N GLU A 375 -5.85 -4.99 14.00
CA GLU A 375 -7.04 -5.82 14.28
C GLU A 375 -6.98 -6.44 15.69
N ARG A 376 -5.80 -6.91 16.12
CA ARG A 376 -5.64 -7.50 17.47
C ARG A 376 -5.84 -6.47 18.58
N LEU A 377 -5.36 -5.24 18.43
CA LEU A 377 -5.55 -4.18 19.41
C LEU A 377 -7.03 -3.75 19.52
N ILE A 378 -7.79 -3.76 18.42
CA ILE A 378 -9.25 -3.55 18.45
C ILE A 378 -9.95 -4.68 19.24
N LEU A 379 -9.54 -5.94 19.05
CA LEU A 379 -10.07 -7.07 19.82
C LEU A 379 -9.72 -7.02 21.32
N LEU A 380 -8.61 -6.36 21.68
CA LEU A 380 -8.25 -6.03 23.06
C LEU A 380 -8.95 -4.76 23.59
N GLY A 381 -9.94 -4.23 22.87
CA GLY A 381 -10.78 -3.10 23.30
C GLY A 381 -10.21 -1.71 22.97
N VAL A 382 -9.07 -1.59 22.30
CA VAL A 382 -8.50 -0.29 21.91
C VAL A 382 -9.37 0.34 20.82
N GLN A 383 -10.19 1.31 21.20
CA GLN A 383 -11.15 1.94 20.29
C GLN A 383 -10.47 2.77 19.20
N PRO A 384 -10.68 2.47 17.90
CA PRO A 384 -10.10 3.22 16.80
C PRO A 384 -10.85 4.52 16.57
N ILE A 385 -10.11 5.59 16.28
CA ILE A 385 -10.68 6.88 15.88
C ILE A 385 -11.08 6.76 14.41
N ARG A 386 -12.38 6.74 14.11
CA ARG A 386 -12.89 6.61 12.73
C ARG A 386 -12.96 7.97 12.03
N LEU A 387 -12.31 8.10 10.88
CA LEU A 387 -12.50 9.25 9.97
C LEU A 387 -13.84 9.09 9.24
N GLN A 388 -14.65 10.16 9.17
CA GLN A 388 -16.08 10.05 8.84
C GLN A 388 -16.48 10.53 7.46
N VAL A 389 -15.72 11.44 6.84
CA VAL A 389 -16.12 12.13 5.59
C VAL A 389 -15.22 11.69 4.44
N GLN A 390 -15.80 11.20 3.33
CA GLN A 390 -15.08 10.74 2.14
C GLN A 390 -15.10 11.80 1.02
N TYR A 391 -13.98 11.95 0.31
CA TYR A 391 -13.78 12.95 -0.75
C TYR A 391 -13.43 12.37 -2.13
N ARG A 392 -13.48 11.04 -2.27
CA ARG A 392 -13.06 10.32 -3.49
C ARG A 392 -14.22 10.15 -4.47
N MET A 393 -15.27 9.47 -4.01
CA MET A 393 -16.30 8.83 -4.82
C MET A 393 -17.51 9.74 -5.07
N HIS A 394 -18.15 9.62 -6.24
CA HIS A 394 -19.54 10.05 -6.43
C HIS A 394 -20.45 9.42 -5.35
N PRO A 395 -21.43 10.15 -4.76
CA PRO A 395 -22.22 9.65 -3.63
C PRO A 395 -22.82 8.24 -3.81
N CYS A 396 -23.40 7.91 -4.96
CA CYS A 396 -23.99 6.56 -5.19
C CYS A 396 -22.94 5.43 -5.14
N LEU A 397 -21.68 5.69 -5.51
CA LEU A 397 -20.59 4.71 -5.43
C LEU A 397 -20.16 4.44 -3.98
N SER A 398 -20.37 5.41 -3.09
CA SER A 398 -20.05 5.31 -1.67
C SER A 398 -21.15 4.60 -0.86
N GLU A 399 -22.38 4.57 -1.36
CA GLU A 399 -23.58 4.16 -0.62
C GLU A 399 -23.53 2.69 -0.18
N PHE A 400 -23.40 1.75 -1.12
CA PHE A 400 -23.30 0.33 -0.79
C PHE A 400 -22.10 0.01 0.12
N PRO A 401 -20.87 0.52 -0.14
CA PRO A 401 -19.74 0.35 0.78
C PRO A 401 -19.99 0.94 2.18
N SER A 402 -20.58 2.13 2.30
CA SER A 402 -20.94 2.75 3.58
C SER A 402 -21.85 1.84 4.39
N ASN A 403 -22.95 1.39 3.78
CA ASN A 403 -23.99 0.61 4.44
C ASN A 403 -23.50 -0.80 4.83
N ASN A 404 -22.68 -1.45 3.99
CA ASN A 404 -22.27 -2.85 4.17
C ASN A 404 -20.96 -3.03 4.97
N PHE A 405 -20.06 -2.04 4.98
CA PHE A 405 -18.74 -2.16 5.62
C PHE A 405 -18.46 -1.12 6.71
N TYR A 406 -19.26 -0.06 6.82
CA TYR A 406 -19.04 1.04 7.77
C TYR A 406 -20.32 1.49 8.49
N GLU A 407 -21.32 0.61 8.58
CA GLU A 407 -22.54 0.80 9.38
C GLU A 407 -23.39 2.02 8.94
N GLY A 408 -23.26 2.45 7.68
CA GLY A 408 -23.88 3.67 7.14
C GLY A 408 -23.22 4.97 7.59
N ALA A 409 -22.13 4.91 8.37
CA ALA A 409 -21.52 6.07 9.02
C ALA A 409 -20.59 6.91 8.11
N LEU A 410 -20.41 6.55 6.84
CA LEU A 410 -19.55 7.27 5.90
C LEU A 410 -20.34 8.43 5.25
N GLN A 411 -19.91 9.66 5.51
CA GLN A 411 -20.50 10.89 4.98
C GLN A 411 -19.81 11.32 3.68
N ASN A 412 -20.54 12.01 2.81
CA ASN A 412 -20.02 12.54 1.55
C ASN A 412 -19.52 13.97 1.71
N GLY A 413 -18.22 14.18 1.54
CA GLY A 413 -17.57 15.50 1.49
C GLY A 413 -17.45 16.07 0.07
N VAL A 414 -18.08 15.42 -0.91
CA VAL A 414 -18.18 15.82 -2.32
C VAL A 414 -19.59 15.54 -2.82
N SER A 415 -20.11 16.45 -3.64
CA SER A 415 -21.45 16.35 -4.23
C SER A 415 -21.48 15.41 -5.45
N ALA A 416 -22.70 15.12 -5.93
CA ALA A 416 -22.89 14.44 -7.21
C ALA A 416 -22.31 15.26 -8.38
N ALA A 417 -22.56 16.58 -8.41
CA ALA A 417 -22.08 17.47 -9.46
C ALA A 417 -20.55 17.50 -9.59
N GLU A 418 -19.82 17.49 -8.47
CA GLU A 418 -18.35 17.45 -8.46
C GLU A 418 -17.73 16.13 -8.94
N ARG A 419 -18.53 15.09 -9.18
CA ARG A 419 -18.06 13.78 -9.64
C ARG A 419 -18.73 13.27 -10.91
N LEU A 420 -19.77 13.95 -11.39
CA LEU A 420 -20.45 13.65 -12.66
C LEU A 420 -19.69 14.29 -13.83
N MET A 421 -18.92 13.48 -14.57
CA MET A 421 -18.16 13.94 -15.74
C MET A 421 -19.07 14.10 -16.97
N THR A 422 -19.87 15.16 -17.00
CA THR A 422 -20.89 15.44 -18.04
C THR A 422 -20.33 15.59 -19.46
N HIS A 423 -19.03 15.84 -19.62
CA HIS A 423 -18.35 15.87 -20.92
C HIS A 423 -18.00 14.47 -21.47
N VAL A 424 -18.02 13.43 -20.63
CA VAL A 424 -17.72 12.04 -21.03
C VAL A 424 -19.01 11.38 -21.52
N ALA A 425 -19.18 11.32 -22.84
CA ALA A 425 -20.33 10.70 -23.48
C ALA A 425 -20.31 9.16 -23.33
N PHE A 426 -20.80 8.65 -22.19
CA PHE A 426 -20.92 7.22 -21.88
C PHE A 426 -22.39 6.82 -21.61
N PRO A 427 -22.88 5.68 -22.13
CA PRO A 427 -24.24 5.21 -21.93
C PRO A 427 -24.46 4.60 -20.54
N TRP A 428 -24.47 5.44 -19.50
CA TRP A 428 -24.87 5.02 -18.15
C TRP A 428 -26.37 4.68 -18.13
N PRO A 429 -26.82 3.56 -17.55
CA PRO A 429 -28.24 3.18 -17.49
C PRO A 429 -29.12 4.24 -16.83
N SER A 430 -28.59 4.91 -15.80
CA SER A 430 -29.20 6.07 -15.17
C SER A 430 -28.23 7.26 -15.26
N PRO A 431 -28.53 8.34 -16.01
CA PRO A 431 -27.58 9.44 -16.25
C PRO A 431 -27.05 10.18 -15.00
N SER A 432 -27.74 10.06 -13.87
CA SER A 432 -27.33 10.64 -12.58
C SER A 432 -26.57 9.67 -11.66
N LYS A 433 -26.44 8.40 -12.06
CA LYS A 433 -25.76 7.33 -11.29
C LYS A 433 -24.69 6.70 -12.19
N PRO A 434 -23.44 7.17 -12.16
CA PRO A 434 -22.35 6.66 -13.01
C PRO A 434 -21.85 5.28 -12.54
N MET A 435 -22.74 4.30 -12.50
CA MET A 435 -22.45 2.92 -12.16
C MET A 435 -23.29 1.95 -12.97
N MET A 436 -22.74 0.78 -13.32
CA MET A 436 -23.55 -0.33 -13.82
C MET A 436 -22.95 -1.70 -13.49
N PHE A 437 -23.81 -2.68 -13.26
CA PHE A 437 -23.46 -4.08 -13.28
C PHE A 437 -23.93 -4.66 -14.61
N TRP A 438 -23.00 -5.06 -15.48
CA TRP A 438 -23.28 -5.62 -16.79
C TRP A 438 -23.21 -7.16 -16.73
N SER A 439 -24.36 -7.79 -16.89
CA SER A 439 -24.58 -9.24 -16.83
C SER A 439 -23.84 -9.95 -17.96
N MET A 440 -22.90 -10.82 -17.60
CA MET A 440 -22.05 -11.59 -18.52
C MET A 440 -22.19 -13.08 -18.20
N THR A 441 -22.76 -13.86 -19.13
CA THR A 441 -23.02 -15.31 -18.95
C THR A 441 -22.00 -16.21 -19.65
N GLY A 442 -20.93 -15.65 -20.23
CA GLY A 442 -19.82 -16.41 -20.81
C GLY A 442 -19.13 -17.30 -19.78
N ALA A 443 -18.65 -18.47 -20.20
CA ALA A 443 -18.06 -19.47 -19.30
C ALA A 443 -16.68 -19.07 -18.76
N GLU A 444 -16.30 -19.60 -17.59
CA GLU A 444 -14.93 -19.51 -17.09
C GLU A 444 -14.02 -20.60 -17.68
N GLU A 445 -12.79 -20.23 -18.03
CA GLU A 445 -11.73 -21.12 -18.49
C GLU A 445 -10.58 -21.14 -17.47
N ILE A 446 -9.83 -22.24 -17.43
CA ILE A 446 -8.57 -22.33 -16.65
C ILE A 446 -7.46 -21.69 -17.49
N SER A 447 -6.61 -20.85 -16.88
CA SER A 447 -5.49 -20.20 -17.56
C SER A 447 -4.37 -21.19 -17.91
N ALA A 448 -3.48 -20.81 -18.84
CA ALA A 448 -2.32 -21.63 -19.24
C ALA A 448 -1.42 -22.05 -18.06
N SER A 449 -1.37 -21.25 -16.98
CA SER A 449 -0.69 -21.55 -15.72
C SER A 449 -1.38 -22.61 -14.83
N GLY A 450 -2.48 -23.21 -15.27
CA GLY A 450 -3.21 -24.30 -14.59
C GLY A 450 -3.85 -23.95 -13.23
N THR A 451 -3.65 -22.72 -12.74
CA THR A 451 -3.88 -22.32 -11.34
C THR A 451 -4.68 -21.04 -11.19
N SER A 452 -5.05 -20.39 -12.31
CA SER A 452 -5.91 -19.21 -12.35
C SER A 452 -7.06 -19.41 -13.35
N TYR A 453 -7.94 -18.41 -13.43
CA TYR A 453 -9.11 -18.43 -14.32
C TYR A 453 -9.10 -17.21 -15.24
N LEU A 454 -9.75 -17.34 -16.40
CA LEU A 454 -10.06 -16.25 -17.32
C LEU A 454 -11.49 -16.40 -17.86
N ASN A 455 -12.05 -15.32 -18.40
CA ASN A 455 -13.36 -15.29 -19.03
C ASN A 455 -13.29 -14.38 -20.26
N ARG A 456 -13.34 -15.00 -21.45
CA ARG A 456 -13.13 -14.29 -22.73
C ARG A 456 -14.25 -13.29 -23.03
N THR A 457 -15.48 -13.60 -22.64
CA THR A 457 -16.64 -12.72 -22.83
C THR A 457 -16.52 -11.46 -21.98
N GLU A 458 -16.11 -11.59 -20.71
CA GLU A 458 -15.79 -10.42 -19.89
C GLU A 458 -14.60 -9.63 -20.44
N ALA A 459 -13.52 -10.29 -20.87
CA ALA A 459 -12.34 -9.59 -21.40
C ALA A 459 -12.65 -8.78 -22.68
N ALA A 460 -13.49 -9.31 -23.57
CA ALA A 460 -13.99 -8.59 -24.74
C ALA A 460 -14.98 -7.46 -24.39
N ALA A 461 -15.62 -7.51 -23.22
CA ALA A 461 -16.41 -6.38 -22.70
C ALA A 461 -15.51 -5.31 -22.05
N VAL A 462 -14.42 -5.69 -21.38
CA VAL A 462 -13.40 -4.75 -20.87
C VAL A 462 -12.82 -3.91 -22.01
N GLU A 463 -12.38 -4.53 -23.10
CA GLU A 463 -11.83 -3.82 -24.26
C GLU A 463 -12.84 -2.79 -24.81
N LYS A 464 -14.11 -3.19 -25.01
CA LYS A 464 -15.15 -2.30 -25.51
C LYS A 464 -15.41 -1.10 -24.60
N LEU A 465 -15.43 -1.30 -23.28
CA LEU A 465 -15.60 -0.23 -22.30
C LEU A 465 -14.41 0.73 -22.33
N VAL A 466 -13.18 0.20 -22.32
CA VAL A 466 -11.94 0.97 -22.45
C VAL A 466 -11.95 1.80 -23.74
N THR A 467 -12.23 1.17 -24.88
CA THR A 467 -12.34 1.83 -26.18
C THR A 467 -13.42 2.90 -26.21
N HIS A 468 -14.54 2.70 -25.51
CA HIS A 468 -15.59 3.72 -25.38
C HIS A 468 -15.12 4.92 -24.53
N PHE A 469 -14.53 4.70 -23.36
CA PHE A 469 -13.99 5.78 -22.53
C PHE A 469 -12.90 6.58 -23.26
N LEU A 470 -11.96 5.91 -23.92
CA LEU A 470 -10.91 6.56 -24.72
C LEU A 470 -11.50 7.40 -25.87
N ARG A 471 -12.56 6.91 -26.54
CA ARG A 471 -13.29 7.68 -27.58
C ARG A 471 -14.08 8.85 -27.02
N ALA A 472 -14.53 8.75 -25.77
CA ALA A 472 -15.21 9.83 -25.04
C ALA A 472 -14.24 10.84 -24.39
N GLY A 473 -12.95 10.81 -24.76
CA GLY A 473 -11.93 11.78 -24.32
C GLY A 473 -11.29 11.49 -22.95
N VAL A 474 -11.59 10.33 -22.33
CA VAL A 474 -10.97 9.94 -21.06
C VAL A 474 -9.51 9.54 -21.29
N ALA A 475 -8.58 10.11 -20.53
CA ALA A 475 -7.17 9.75 -20.60
C ALA A 475 -6.92 8.29 -20.16
N PRO A 476 -5.98 7.55 -20.78
CA PRO A 476 -5.64 6.18 -20.37
C PRO A 476 -5.35 6.04 -18.88
N GLU A 477 -4.61 6.99 -18.31
CA GLU A 477 -4.27 7.03 -16.90
C GLU A 477 -5.46 7.29 -15.96
N ALA A 478 -6.59 7.80 -16.45
CA ALA A 478 -7.82 7.98 -15.66
C ALA A 478 -8.65 6.68 -15.55
N ILE A 479 -8.28 5.64 -16.30
CA ILE A 479 -8.96 4.34 -16.34
C ILE A 479 -8.17 3.30 -15.53
N GLY A 480 -8.87 2.39 -14.85
CA GLY A 480 -8.27 1.19 -14.24
C GLY A 480 -9.12 -0.05 -14.43
N VAL A 481 -8.48 -1.18 -14.74
CA VAL A 481 -9.13 -2.49 -14.82
C VAL A 481 -8.69 -3.35 -13.63
N VAL A 482 -9.65 -3.77 -12.83
CA VAL A 482 -9.45 -4.61 -11.65
C VAL A 482 -9.99 -6.00 -11.92
N THR A 483 -9.22 -7.05 -11.62
CA THR A 483 -9.72 -8.43 -11.71
C THR A 483 -9.11 -9.34 -10.63
N PRO A 484 -9.86 -10.28 -10.03
CA PRO A 484 -9.38 -11.13 -8.96
C PRO A 484 -8.47 -12.29 -9.43
N TYR A 485 -8.26 -12.47 -10.74
CA TYR A 485 -7.48 -13.56 -11.30
C TYR A 485 -6.34 -13.09 -12.20
N GLU A 486 -5.14 -13.59 -11.91
CA GLU A 486 -3.92 -13.32 -12.70
C GLU A 486 -4.08 -13.74 -14.17
N GLY A 487 -4.76 -14.86 -14.42
CA GLY A 487 -5.07 -15.35 -15.77
C GLY A 487 -5.93 -14.37 -16.56
N GLN A 488 -6.95 -13.77 -15.93
CA GLN A 488 -7.77 -12.72 -16.55
C GLN A 488 -6.97 -11.43 -16.76
N ARG A 489 -6.12 -11.02 -15.81
CA ARG A 489 -5.27 -9.82 -15.97
C ARG A 489 -4.39 -9.93 -17.21
N ALA A 490 -3.65 -11.04 -17.32
CA ALA A 490 -2.82 -11.36 -18.48
C ALA A 490 -3.63 -11.39 -19.77
N TYR A 491 -4.77 -12.10 -19.77
CA TYR A 491 -5.62 -12.23 -20.95
C TYR A 491 -6.24 -10.89 -21.40
N VAL A 492 -6.66 -10.02 -20.48
CA VAL A 492 -7.17 -8.68 -20.80
C VAL A 492 -6.10 -7.82 -21.46
N VAL A 493 -4.87 -7.77 -20.92
CA VAL A 493 -3.76 -7.02 -21.53
C VAL A 493 -3.47 -7.57 -22.93
N GLN A 494 -3.31 -8.89 -23.06
CA GLN A 494 -3.07 -9.55 -24.34
C GLN A 494 -4.21 -9.29 -25.36
N HIS A 495 -5.46 -9.24 -24.90
CA HIS A 495 -6.63 -9.00 -25.74
C HIS A 495 -6.68 -7.55 -26.24
N MET A 496 -6.49 -6.56 -25.37
CA MET A 496 -6.45 -5.15 -25.78
C MET A 496 -5.32 -4.87 -26.77
N THR A 497 -4.12 -5.41 -26.57
CA THR A 497 -2.99 -5.24 -27.51
C THR A 497 -3.25 -5.87 -28.89
N ARG A 498 -4.03 -6.96 -28.97
CA ARG A 498 -4.28 -7.71 -30.21
C ARG A 498 -5.59 -7.36 -30.94
N ALA A 499 -6.61 -6.93 -30.22
CA ALA A 499 -7.96 -6.71 -30.74
C ALA A 499 -8.49 -5.28 -30.51
N GLY A 500 -7.77 -4.46 -29.74
CA GLY A 500 -8.11 -3.04 -29.56
C GLY A 500 -8.05 -2.27 -30.88
N VAL A 501 -9.08 -1.45 -31.12
CA VAL A 501 -9.28 -0.71 -32.37
C VAL A 501 -8.61 0.68 -32.39
N LEU A 502 -7.96 1.08 -31.30
CA LEU A 502 -7.21 2.33 -31.15
C LEU A 502 -5.69 2.07 -31.19
N ARG A 503 -4.87 3.12 -31.04
CA ARG A 503 -3.40 2.99 -30.98
C ARG A 503 -2.98 2.13 -29.78
N GLN A 504 -2.10 1.15 -29.99
CA GLN A 504 -1.68 0.19 -28.96
C GLN A 504 -1.10 0.86 -27.69
N GLN A 505 -0.43 2.00 -27.83
CA GLN A 505 0.11 2.79 -26.71
C GLN A 505 -0.98 3.17 -25.70
N LEU A 506 -2.16 3.59 -26.17
CA LEU A 506 -3.28 3.99 -25.32
C LEU A 506 -3.83 2.85 -24.46
N TYR A 507 -3.69 1.60 -24.90
CA TYR A 507 -4.05 0.42 -24.10
C TYR A 507 -2.93 -0.02 -23.16
N ALA A 508 -1.66 0.22 -23.52
CA ALA A 508 -0.50 -0.11 -22.70
C ALA A 508 -0.36 0.78 -21.45
N GLU A 509 -0.83 2.02 -21.52
CA GLU A 509 -0.88 2.98 -20.40
C GLU A 509 -1.97 2.64 -19.36
N ILE A 510 -2.95 1.79 -19.70
CA ILE A 510 -4.08 1.46 -18.82
C ILE A 510 -3.67 0.45 -17.76
N GLN A 511 -3.88 0.80 -16.49
CA GLN A 511 -3.54 -0.05 -15.36
C GLN A 511 -4.50 -1.24 -15.25
N VAL A 512 -4.08 -2.42 -15.72
CA VAL A 512 -4.77 -3.71 -15.49
C VAL A 512 -4.07 -4.47 -14.36
N ALA A 513 -4.73 -4.69 -13.22
CA ALA A 513 -4.10 -5.36 -12.07
C ALA A 513 -5.08 -6.08 -11.12
N SER A 514 -4.55 -6.78 -10.12
CA SER A 514 -5.34 -7.40 -9.06
C SER A 514 -5.83 -6.38 -8.03
N VAL A 515 -6.84 -6.78 -7.25
CA VAL A 515 -7.39 -5.96 -6.14
C VAL A 515 -6.29 -5.53 -5.16
N ASP A 516 -5.39 -6.45 -4.80
CA ASP A 516 -4.26 -6.22 -3.89
C ASP A 516 -3.31 -5.15 -4.45
N SER A 517 -3.00 -5.21 -5.74
CA SER A 517 -2.14 -4.23 -6.43
C SER A 517 -2.82 -2.87 -6.68
N PHE A 518 -4.13 -2.76 -6.44
CA PHE A 518 -4.90 -1.52 -6.53
C PHE A 518 -5.16 -0.84 -5.17
N GLN A 519 -4.81 -1.45 -4.03
CA GLN A 519 -4.92 -0.78 -2.73
C GLN A 519 -3.98 0.44 -2.66
N GLY A 520 -4.38 1.47 -1.91
CA GLY A 520 -3.72 2.79 -1.90
C GLY A 520 -3.91 3.65 -3.16
N ARG A 521 -4.39 3.08 -4.27
CA ARG A 521 -4.65 3.81 -5.53
C ARG A 521 -6.12 4.21 -5.69
N GLU A 522 -6.36 5.08 -6.67
CA GLU A 522 -7.68 5.48 -7.20
C GLU A 522 -7.57 5.80 -8.71
N LYS A 523 -8.71 5.81 -9.40
CA LYS A 523 -8.89 6.16 -10.82
C LYS A 523 -10.25 6.83 -11.01
N ASP A 524 -10.47 7.58 -12.08
CA ASP A 524 -11.78 8.16 -12.35
C ASP A 524 -12.80 7.09 -12.73
N PHE A 525 -12.42 6.18 -13.63
CA PHE A 525 -13.24 5.06 -14.05
C PHE A 525 -12.59 3.73 -13.69
N ILE A 526 -13.37 2.84 -13.06
CA ILE A 526 -12.96 1.48 -12.73
C ILE A 526 -13.84 0.46 -13.44
N ILE A 527 -13.21 -0.53 -14.08
CA ILE A 527 -13.86 -1.70 -14.65
C ILE A 527 -13.45 -2.92 -13.83
N LEU A 528 -14.40 -3.57 -13.15
CA LEU A 528 -14.19 -4.78 -12.34
C LEU A 528 -14.67 -6.02 -13.10
N SER A 529 -13.75 -6.89 -13.52
CA SER A 529 -14.09 -8.19 -14.12
C SER A 529 -14.11 -9.29 -13.05
N CYS A 530 -15.27 -9.85 -12.76
CA CYS A 530 -15.45 -10.89 -11.74
C CYS A 530 -15.02 -12.30 -12.18
N VAL A 531 -14.97 -12.59 -13.48
CA VAL A 531 -14.54 -13.84 -14.15
C VAL A 531 -15.46 -15.04 -13.93
N ARG A 532 -15.95 -15.25 -12.71
CA ARG A 532 -16.50 -16.55 -12.26
C ARG A 532 -17.91 -16.80 -12.79
N SER A 533 -18.04 -17.88 -13.54
CA SER A 533 -19.21 -18.25 -14.32
C SER A 533 -19.27 -19.77 -14.47
N ASN A 534 -19.83 -20.46 -13.48
CA ASN A 534 -19.88 -21.92 -13.39
C ASN A 534 -21.09 -22.43 -12.59
N GLU A 535 -21.44 -23.72 -12.76
CA GLU A 535 -22.62 -24.30 -12.11
C GLU A 535 -22.45 -24.65 -10.63
N LYS A 536 -21.27 -25.09 -10.19
CA LYS A 536 -21.10 -25.93 -8.97
C LYS A 536 -19.90 -25.56 -8.09
N ALA A 537 -18.99 -24.69 -8.53
CA ALA A 537 -17.84 -24.25 -7.74
C ALA A 537 -18.15 -22.98 -6.94
N GLY A 538 -17.33 -22.69 -5.92
CA GLY A 538 -17.36 -21.42 -5.21
C GLY A 538 -16.62 -20.32 -5.97
N ILE A 539 -17.04 -19.06 -5.81
CA ILE A 539 -16.44 -17.89 -6.48
C ILE A 539 -15.01 -17.54 -5.99
N GLY A 540 -14.46 -18.34 -5.07
CA GLY A 540 -13.02 -18.38 -4.76
C GLY A 540 -12.51 -17.12 -4.08
N PHE A 541 -11.69 -16.35 -4.79
CA PHE A 541 -11.06 -15.12 -4.30
C PHE A 541 -12.09 -14.03 -3.98
N LEU A 542 -13.22 -14.02 -4.69
CA LEU A 542 -14.35 -13.10 -4.44
C LEU A 542 -15.11 -13.36 -3.13
N ASN A 543 -14.76 -14.41 -2.37
CA ASN A 543 -15.40 -14.71 -1.08
C ASN A 543 -14.99 -13.80 0.09
N ASP A 544 -13.91 -12.99 -0.02
CA ASP A 544 -13.47 -12.08 1.05
C ASP A 544 -14.16 -10.71 0.87
N PRO A 545 -15.05 -10.27 1.80
CA PRO A 545 -15.74 -8.99 1.69
C PRO A 545 -14.82 -7.78 1.55
N ARG A 546 -13.63 -7.86 2.15
CA ARG A 546 -12.63 -6.77 2.13
C ARG A 546 -12.05 -6.56 0.74
N ARG A 547 -12.04 -7.62 -0.10
CA ARG A 547 -11.64 -7.56 -1.52
C ARG A 547 -12.69 -6.85 -2.37
N LEU A 548 -13.98 -7.10 -2.13
CA LEU A 548 -15.05 -6.37 -2.79
C LEU A 548 -15.06 -4.88 -2.38
N ASN A 549 -14.93 -4.61 -1.07
CA ASN A 549 -14.83 -3.26 -0.51
C ASN A 549 -13.70 -2.44 -1.17
N VAL A 550 -12.48 -2.99 -1.22
CA VAL A 550 -11.36 -2.34 -1.93
C VAL A 550 -11.70 -2.13 -3.40
N ALA A 551 -12.16 -3.16 -4.12
CA ALA A 551 -12.41 -3.07 -5.56
C ALA A 551 -13.45 -2.00 -5.94
N MET A 552 -14.59 -1.94 -5.24
CA MET A 552 -15.64 -0.93 -5.48
C MET A 552 -15.14 0.48 -5.20
N THR A 553 -14.37 0.67 -4.13
CA THR A 553 -13.96 2.00 -3.64
C THR A 553 -12.68 2.56 -4.29
N ARG A 554 -12.31 2.06 -5.48
CA ARG A 554 -11.20 2.62 -6.28
C ARG A 554 -11.62 3.75 -7.22
N ALA A 555 -12.90 3.82 -7.59
CA ALA A 555 -13.41 4.83 -8.53
C ALA A 555 -13.55 6.21 -7.86
N ARG A 556 -13.43 7.28 -8.66
CA ARG A 556 -13.85 8.65 -8.29
C ARG A 556 -15.17 8.99 -8.96
N SER A 557 -15.24 8.82 -10.28
CA SER A 557 -16.35 9.28 -11.13
C SER A 557 -17.26 8.15 -11.62
N GLY A 558 -16.77 6.94 -11.92
CA GLY A 558 -17.65 5.86 -12.37
C GLY A 558 -17.13 4.42 -12.19
N LEU A 559 -18.08 3.48 -12.06
CA LEU A 559 -17.79 2.07 -11.77
C LEU A 559 -18.61 1.13 -12.68
N VAL A 560 -17.93 0.29 -13.46
CA VAL A 560 -18.54 -0.79 -14.22
C VAL A 560 -18.13 -2.13 -13.63
N ILE A 561 -19.09 -2.99 -13.30
CA ILE A 561 -18.85 -4.36 -12.84
C ILE A 561 -19.32 -5.34 -13.93
N LEU A 562 -18.44 -6.26 -14.33
CA LEU A 562 -18.73 -7.36 -15.26
C LEU A 562 -18.78 -8.67 -14.49
N GLY A 563 -19.81 -9.49 -14.71
CA GLY A 563 -19.85 -10.84 -14.13
C GLY A 563 -21.18 -11.56 -14.33
N ASN A 564 -21.26 -12.81 -13.88
CA ASN A 564 -22.46 -13.63 -14.00
C ASN A 564 -23.36 -13.53 -12.73
N PRO A 565 -24.53 -12.86 -12.78
CA PRO A 565 -25.37 -12.68 -11.60
C PRO A 565 -25.82 -14.00 -10.96
N LYS A 566 -26.11 -15.03 -11.78
CA LYS A 566 -26.60 -16.36 -11.34
C LYS A 566 -25.57 -17.16 -10.53
N VAL A 567 -24.31 -16.75 -10.59
CA VAL A 567 -23.18 -17.40 -9.93
C VAL A 567 -22.72 -16.56 -8.73
N LEU A 568 -22.72 -15.24 -8.87
CA LEU A 568 -22.36 -14.30 -7.80
C LEU A 568 -23.45 -14.21 -6.71
N SER A 569 -24.74 -14.17 -7.05
CA SER A 569 -25.86 -14.07 -6.08
C SER A 569 -26.00 -15.25 -5.11
N ARG A 570 -25.11 -16.25 -5.22
CA ARG A 570 -25.00 -17.40 -4.32
C ARG A 570 -24.27 -17.06 -3.03
N GLN A 571 -23.51 -15.96 -2.99
CA GLN A 571 -22.95 -15.39 -1.77
C GLN A 571 -23.81 -14.22 -1.29
N PRO A 572 -24.12 -14.09 0.02
CA PRO A 572 -24.97 -13.01 0.56
C PRO A 572 -24.54 -11.62 0.08
N LEU A 573 -23.30 -11.21 0.34
CA LEU A 573 -22.80 -9.88 -0.03
C LEU A 573 -22.91 -9.56 -1.53
N PHE A 574 -22.81 -10.57 -2.41
CA PHE A 574 -23.00 -10.38 -3.85
C PHE A 574 -24.48 -10.42 -4.27
N HIS A 575 -25.35 -11.13 -3.54
CA HIS A 575 -26.80 -11.01 -3.68
C HIS A 575 -27.25 -9.59 -3.31
N ASP A 576 -26.78 -9.09 -2.17
CA ASP A 576 -27.10 -7.74 -1.66
C ASP A 576 -26.55 -6.65 -2.60
N LEU A 577 -25.36 -6.85 -3.17
CA LEU A 577 -24.79 -5.98 -4.22
C LEU A 577 -25.66 -5.97 -5.49
N LEU A 578 -26.03 -7.15 -6.01
CA LEU A 578 -26.85 -7.27 -7.21
C LEU A 578 -28.25 -6.68 -7.00
N GLN A 579 -28.79 -6.77 -5.79
CA GLN A 579 -30.04 -6.12 -5.43
C GLN A 579 -29.88 -4.59 -5.38
N HIS A 580 -28.85 -4.04 -4.74
CA HIS A 580 -28.58 -2.60 -4.75
C HIS A 580 -28.40 -2.02 -6.16
N PHE A 581 -27.74 -2.74 -7.08
CA PHE A 581 -27.63 -2.32 -8.48
C PHE A 581 -28.98 -2.41 -9.23
N ARG A 582 -29.87 -3.33 -8.86
CA ARG A 582 -31.24 -3.45 -9.41
C ARG A 582 -32.15 -2.33 -8.92
N ASP A 583 -32.16 -2.08 -7.61
CA ASP A 583 -32.94 -1.01 -6.97
C ASP A 583 -32.51 0.39 -7.44
N ASN A 584 -31.36 0.47 -8.12
CA ASN A 584 -30.83 1.67 -8.77
C ASN A 584 -30.94 1.66 -10.31
N GLU A 585 -31.71 0.76 -10.92
CA GLU A 585 -31.91 0.65 -12.38
C GLU A 585 -30.59 0.44 -13.16
N SER A 586 -29.57 -0.07 -12.47
CA SER A 586 -28.17 -0.12 -12.92
C SER A 586 -27.67 -1.56 -13.16
N LEU A 587 -28.55 -2.57 -13.07
CA LEU A 587 -28.25 -3.98 -13.34
C LEU A 587 -28.75 -4.34 -14.76
N VAL A 588 -27.84 -4.42 -15.73
CA VAL A 588 -28.15 -4.42 -17.16
C VAL A 588 -27.57 -5.61 -17.94
N GLU A 589 -28.15 -5.91 -19.09
CA GLU A 589 -27.69 -6.88 -20.08
C GLU A 589 -27.86 -6.34 -21.52
N GLY A 590 -27.48 -7.13 -22.52
CA GLY A 590 -27.48 -6.70 -23.92
C GLY A 590 -26.15 -6.03 -24.36
N PRO A 591 -26.08 -5.50 -25.59
CA PRO A 591 -24.91 -4.80 -26.11
C PRO A 591 -24.79 -3.37 -25.56
N LEU A 592 -23.57 -2.82 -25.49
CA LEU A 592 -23.29 -1.49 -24.92
C LEU A 592 -24.05 -0.32 -25.58
N ALA A 593 -24.52 -0.49 -26.83
CA ALA A 593 -25.28 0.51 -27.56
C ALA A 593 -26.82 0.40 -27.37
N ASP A 594 -27.31 -0.65 -26.70
CA ASP A 594 -28.73 -0.96 -26.48
C ASP A 594 -28.84 -1.79 -25.18
N LEU A 595 -28.37 -1.19 -24.08
CA LEU A 595 -28.41 -1.79 -22.74
C LEU A 595 -29.84 -1.83 -22.21
N LYS A 596 -30.22 -2.97 -21.62
CA LYS A 596 -31.57 -3.24 -21.07
C LYS A 596 -31.48 -3.79 -19.65
N GLU A 597 -32.52 -3.62 -18.85
CA GLU A 597 -32.55 -4.16 -17.49
C GLU A 597 -32.43 -5.70 -17.50
N CYS A 598 -31.56 -6.25 -16.64
CA CYS A 598 -31.33 -7.70 -16.57
C CYS A 598 -32.39 -8.38 -15.68
N MET A 599 -33.37 -9.00 -16.34
CA MET A 599 -34.53 -9.70 -15.75
C MET A 599 -34.18 -11.02 -15.02
N VAL A 600 -32.92 -11.20 -14.59
CA VAL A 600 -32.46 -12.39 -13.88
C VAL A 600 -33.13 -12.53 -12.51
N VAL A 601 -33.63 -13.73 -12.18
CA VAL A 601 -34.16 -14.02 -10.85
C VAL A 601 -33.00 -14.20 -9.86
N LEU A 602 -32.86 -13.27 -8.91
CA LEU A 602 -31.86 -13.35 -7.84
C LEU A 602 -32.37 -14.25 -6.71
N SER A 603 -32.07 -15.54 -6.78
CA SER A 603 -32.37 -16.48 -5.69
C SER A 603 -31.64 -16.07 -4.40
N LYS A 604 -32.39 -15.84 -3.31
CA LYS A 604 -31.82 -15.58 -1.98
C LYS A 604 -30.95 -16.76 -1.52
N PRO A 605 -29.68 -16.55 -1.12
CA PRO A 605 -28.82 -17.64 -0.67
C PRO A 605 -29.35 -18.25 0.64
N LYS A 606 -29.34 -19.59 0.74
CA LYS A 606 -29.79 -20.29 1.94
C LYS A 606 -28.84 -19.98 3.10
N SER A 607 -29.35 -19.29 4.13
CA SER A 607 -28.60 -18.96 5.33
C SER A 607 -28.02 -20.21 6.00
N ARG A 608 -26.69 -20.32 6.05
CA ARG A 608 -26.00 -21.26 6.95
C ARG A 608 -26.07 -20.70 8.36
N ASN A 609 -26.23 -21.59 9.34
CA ASN A 609 -26.42 -21.27 10.76
C ASN A 609 -25.58 -20.07 11.25
N PRO A 610 -26.19 -19.07 11.92
CA PRO A 610 -25.52 -17.80 12.26
C PRO A 610 -24.29 -17.96 13.18
N ALA A 611 -24.16 -19.10 13.86
CA ALA A 611 -23.04 -19.47 14.73
C ALA A 611 -21.64 -19.42 14.07
N HIS A 612 -21.54 -19.39 12.73
CA HIS A 612 -20.28 -19.22 11.99
C HIS A 612 -20.32 -18.08 10.95
N GLY A 613 -21.26 -17.15 11.08
CA GLY A 613 -21.40 -15.98 10.19
C GLY A 613 -21.12 -14.63 10.84
N LYS A 614 -21.45 -14.46 12.13
CA LYS A 614 -21.31 -13.19 12.87
C LYS A 614 -19.92 -13.01 13.51
N SER A 615 -18.86 -13.20 12.71
CA SER A 615 -17.47 -12.90 13.10
C SER A 615 -16.96 -11.59 12.48
N TYR A 616 -17.86 -10.60 12.34
CA TYR A 616 -17.50 -9.21 12.06
C TYR A 616 -17.68 -8.43 13.36
N ILE A 617 -16.65 -7.67 13.73
CA ILE A 617 -16.54 -7.00 15.03
C ILE A 617 -17.45 -5.78 15.01
N ALA A 618 -18.67 -5.94 15.54
CA ALA A 618 -19.40 -4.77 16.03
C ALA A 618 -18.58 -4.16 17.18
N PRO A 619 -18.35 -2.84 17.21
CA PRO A 619 -17.60 -2.21 18.28
C PRO A 619 -18.31 -2.42 19.64
N PRO A 620 -17.58 -2.69 20.73
CA PRO A 620 -18.18 -2.90 22.05
C PRO A 620 -18.78 -1.58 22.57
N GLY A 621 -20.10 -1.44 22.44
CA GLY A 621 -20.83 -0.24 22.84
C GLY A 621 -22.37 -0.35 22.79
N ALA A 622 -22.91 -1.35 22.10
CA ALA A 622 -24.36 -1.60 22.06
C ALA A 622 -24.88 -2.25 23.36
N ASN A 623 -25.01 -1.44 24.42
CA ASN A 623 -25.75 -1.81 25.63
C ASN A 623 -27.27 -1.66 25.36
N PRO A 624 -28.09 -2.73 25.38
CA PRO A 624 -29.47 -2.68 24.86
C PRO A 624 -30.45 -1.84 25.69
N ASP A 625 -30.13 -1.52 26.94
CA ASP A 625 -31.06 -0.87 27.88
C ASP A 625 -30.95 0.67 27.95
N PHE A 626 -30.14 1.31 27.10
CA PHE A 626 -29.97 2.77 27.13
C PHE A 626 -31.08 3.51 26.37
N ARG A 627 -32.20 3.80 27.06
CA ARG A 627 -33.22 4.74 26.55
C ARG A 627 -32.67 6.18 26.56
N PRO A 628 -32.89 6.99 25.51
CA PRO A 628 -32.52 8.40 25.53
C PRO A 628 -33.23 9.15 26.65
N ILE A 629 -32.49 9.98 27.40
CA ILE A 629 -33.09 11.00 28.28
C ILE A 629 -33.36 12.22 27.41
N GLU A 630 -34.63 12.56 27.19
CA GLU A 630 -35.02 13.74 26.44
C GLU A 630 -34.69 15.02 27.23
N SER A 631 -33.92 15.91 26.61
CA SER A 631 -33.52 17.18 27.21
C SER A 631 -34.64 18.21 27.13
N HIS A 632 -35.62 18.13 28.05
CA HIS A 632 -36.68 19.12 28.13
C HIS A 632 -36.15 20.50 28.55
N SER A 633 -36.47 21.50 27.74
CA SER A 633 -36.26 22.93 28.02
C SER A 633 -37.21 23.43 29.13
N THR A 634 -36.73 24.40 29.91
CA THR A 634 -37.45 24.89 31.11
C THR A 634 -38.48 25.98 30.80
N ALA A 635 -39.76 25.66 31.01
CA ALA A 635 -40.86 26.61 31.23
C ALA A 635 -41.90 25.99 32.21
N PRO A 636 -42.64 26.77 33.03
CA PRO A 636 -43.23 26.24 34.27
C PRO A 636 -44.77 26.11 34.34
N SER A 637 -45.20 25.39 35.38
CA SER A 637 -46.54 25.38 36.03
C SER A 637 -47.71 24.61 35.38
N GLY A 638 -48.49 23.89 36.20
CA GLY A 638 -49.69 23.14 35.78
C GLY A 638 -50.09 22.00 36.74
N PHE A 639 -51.04 22.26 37.64
CA PHE A 639 -51.57 21.36 38.69
C PHE A 639 -52.10 19.98 38.21
N GLY A 640 -52.05 18.97 39.09
CA GLY A 640 -53.11 17.95 39.23
C GLY A 640 -52.72 16.46 39.20
N GLY A 641 -53.16 15.71 40.23
CA GLY A 641 -53.42 14.25 40.19
C GLY A 641 -54.89 14.00 40.61
N PRO A 642 -55.29 12.83 41.16
CA PRO A 642 -54.53 11.60 41.44
C PRO A 642 -55.29 10.27 41.11
N ASP A 643 -54.72 9.11 41.54
CA ASP A 643 -55.33 7.78 41.81
C ASP A 643 -56.02 7.03 40.61
N VAL A 644 -56.30 5.70 40.59
CA VAL A 644 -56.66 4.66 41.60
C VAL A 644 -56.13 3.25 41.18
N ASP A 645 -56.23 2.26 42.10
CA ASP A 645 -56.06 0.78 42.08
C ASP A 645 -56.50 0.00 40.77
N ASP A 646 -56.33 -1.33 40.57
CA ASP A 646 -56.46 -2.49 41.49
C ASP A 646 -55.75 -3.80 40.97
N SER A 647 -56.18 -4.99 41.39
CA SER A 647 -55.26 -6.11 41.72
C SER A 647 -55.61 -7.56 41.24
N ASN A 648 -54.70 -8.49 41.56
CA ASN A 648 -54.94 -9.90 42.00
C ASN A 648 -54.91 -11.09 40.98
N GLY A 649 -54.44 -12.26 41.47
CA GLY A 649 -54.68 -13.62 40.92
C GLY A 649 -53.71 -14.21 39.87
N GLY A 650 -53.40 -15.52 39.83
CA GLY A 650 -53.74 -16.58 40.81
C GLY A 650 -53.67 -18.08 40.41
N GLY A 651 -52.51 -18.64 40.02
CA GLY A 651 -52.20 -20.09 40.15
C GLY A 651 -52.76 -21.12 39.11
N GLY A 652 -52.37 -22.40 39.26
CA GLY A 652 -52.92 -23.56 38.53
C GLY A 652 -51.92 -24.59 37.95
N ARG A 653 -52.21 -25.91 38.02
CA ARG A 653 -51.45 -27.03 37.41
C ARG A 653 -52.41 -28.06 36.75
N GLY A 654 -51.95 -28.78 35.72
CA GLY A 654 -52.66 -29.92 35.08
C GLY A 654 -51.70 -30.86 34.34
N SER A 655 -52.09 -32.13 34.05
CA SER A 655 -51.17 -33.14 33.49
C SER A 655 -51.84 -34.38 32.84
N ARG A 656 -51.05 -35.13 32.04
CA ARG A 656 -51.24 -36.51 31.47
C ARG A 656 -52.05 -36.71 30.18
N GLY A 657 -51.56 -37.68 29.37
CA GLY A 657 -52.23 -38.33 28.23
C GLY A 657 -51.21 -39.04 27.30
N GLY A 658 -51.52 -40.23 26.73
CA GLY A 658 -50.62 -40.90 25.76
C GLY A 658 -50.91 -42.40 25.43
N GLY A 659 -50.23 -42.92 24.40
CA GLY A 659 -50.25 -44.33 23.91
C GLY A 659 -50.07 -44.41 22.36
N THR A 660 -49.83 -45.55 21.68
CA THR A 660 -49.30 -46.89 22.08
C THR A 660 -48.96 -47.79 20.85
N GLY A 661 -47.81 -48.51 20.87
CA GLY A 661 -47.57 -49.79 20.15
C GLY A 661 -47.09 -49.78 18.67
N ARG A 662 -46.67 -50.91 18.04
CA ARG A 662 -45.96 -52.14 18.56
C ARG A 662 -45.44 -53.08 17.42
N GLY A 663 -44.23 -53.65 17.57
CA GLY A 663 -43.73 -54.90 16.89
C GLY A 663 -42.86 -54.74 15.62
N GLY A 664 -41.95 -55.68 15.25
CA GLY A 664 -41.37 -56.80 16.02
C GLY A 664 -40.61 -57.90 15.21
N ARG A 665 -39.46 -58.39 15.75
CA ARG A 665 -38.58 -59.53 15.30
C ARG A 665 -37.75 -59.29 14.02
N GLY A 666 -36.51 -59.79 13.85
CA GLY A 666 -35.56 -60.55 14.70
C GLY A 666 -34.10 -60.04 14.50
N SER A 667 -32.97 -60.77 14.65
CA SER A 667 -32.65 -62.19 14.99
C SER A 667 -31.19 -62.30 15.54
N ARG A 668 -30.64 -63.53 15.73
CA ARG A 668 -29.25 -63.88 16.16
C ARG A 668 -28.38 -64.25 14.92
N GLU A 669 -27.04 -64.33 14.91
CA GLU A 669 -25.93 -64.07 15.88
C GLU A 669 -24.66 -63.61 15.07
N GLN A 670 -23.34 -63.75 15.37
CA GLN A 670 -22.53 -64.47 16.38
C GLN A 670 -21.16 -63.75 16.66
N GLN A 671 -20.08 -64.48 16.99
CA GLN A 671 -18.70 -64.03 17.32
C GLN A 671 -17.68 -65.16 16.93
N PRO A 672 -16.38 -65.27 17.39
CA PRO A 672 -15.46 -64.35 18.11
C PRO A 672 -13.97 -64.37 17.66
N ARG A 673 -13.08 -63.72 18.45
CA ARG A 673 -11.57 -63.82 18.52
C ARG A 673 -10.79 -63.01 17.46
N LYS A 674 -9.54 -62.55 17.69
CA LYS A 674 -8.46 -63.01 18.61
C LYS A 674 -7.50 -61.86 19.05
N TYR A 675 -6.87 -62.03 20.22
CA TYR A 675 -5.59 -61.51 20.78
C TYR A 675 -4.57 -60.82 19.82
N ALA A 676 -3.66 -59.93 20.24
CA ALA A 676 -3.33 -59.31 21.56
C ALA A 676 -2.42 -58.06 21.38
N ALA A 677 -2.08 -57.37 22.48
CA ALA A 677 -1.07 -56.31 22.53
C ALA A 677 0.06 -56.64 23.55
N PRO A 678 1.31 -56.19 23.33
CA PRO A 678 2.39 -56.27 24.31
C PRO A 678 2.49 -55.00 25.19
N ALA A 679 2.86 -55.18 26.46
CA ALA A 679 3.51 -54.15 27.30
C ALA A 679 5.04 -54.23 27.09
N SER A 680 5.94 -53.41 27.66
CA SER A 680 5.93 -52.29 28.63
C SER A 680 7.19 -51.42 28.31
N HIS A 681 7.39 -50.17 28.76
CA HIS A 681 7.73 -49.79 30.14
C HIS A 681 7.75 -48.27 30.38
N SER A 682 7.38 -47.88 31.62
CA SER A 682 7.82 -46.72 32.42
C SER A 682 8.78 -45.69 31.78
N ASN A 683 8.48 -44.39 31.81
CA ASN A 683 8.60 -43.63 33.07
C ASN A 683 7.58 -42.47 33.27
N GLN A 684 7.06 -42.39 34.50
CA GLN A 684 6.45 -41.21 35.13
C GLN A 684 7.58 -40.28 35.65
N TYR A 685 7.43 -39.05 36.17
CA TYR A 685 6.32 -38.13 36.50
C TYR A 685 6.73 -36.73 35.96
N GLY A 686 5.95 -35.63 35.96
CA GLY A 686 4.64 -35.30 36.53
C GLY A 686 4.72 -33.93 37.23
N ILE A 687 3.91 -32.95 36.78
CA ILE A 687 3.92 -31.56 37.28
C ILE A 687 2.96 -31.43 38.49
N PRO A 688 3.34 -30.66 39.53
CA PRO A 688 2.39 -29.87 40.32
C PRO A 688 2.78 -28.37 40.38
N ALA A 689 1.88 -27.52 40.90
CA ALA A 689 1.96 -26.06 40.79
C ALA A 689 1.71 -25.28 42.10
N ALA A 690 2.05 -23.99 42.07
CA ALA A 690 1.47 -22.87 42.84
C ALA A 690 1.67 -22.76 44.38
N GLY A 691 2.80 -22.14 44.78
CA GLY A 691 2.91 -21.21 45.93
C GLY A 691 2.68 -21.73 47.36
N PRO A 692 2.65 -20.84 48.39
CA PRO A 692 2.96 -19.40 48.40
C PRO A 692 4.03 -18.97 49.46
N GLY A 693 4.49 -17.71 49.41
CA GLY A 693 4.84 -16.93 50.62
C GLY A 693 6.30 -16.53 50.91
N SER A 694 6.43 -15.39 51.59
CA SER A 694 7.53 -14.87 52.43
C SER A 694 8.98 -14.76 51.90
N ALA A 695 9.54 -13.55 51.98
CA ALA A 695 10.97 -13.30 52.17
C ALA A 695 11.35 -13.46 53.67
N PRO A 696 12.64 -13.66 54.01
CA PRO A 696 13.44 -12.53 54.53
C PRO A 696 14.92 -12.56 54.06
N ALA A 697 15.82 -11.82 54.76
CA ALA A 697 17.20 -11.52 54.35
C ALA A 697 18.28 -11.94 55.39
N PHE A 698 19.54 -11.56 55.12
CA PHE A 698 20.78 -11.62 55.94
C PHE A 698 21.62 -12.93 55.98
N GLY A 699 22.94 -12.75 56.23
CA GLY A 699 23.98 -13.80 56.36
C GLY A 699 24.80 -14.02 55.06
N ALA A 700 25.99 -13.46 54.79
CA ALA A 700 27.21 -13.17 55.58
C ALA A 700 28.01 -14.43 55.98
N GLY A 701 29.09 -14.77 55.24
CA GLY A 701 29.83 -16.03 55.46
C GLY A 701 31.18 -16.21 54.71
N ARG A 702 32.19 -15.38 55.04
CA ARG A 702 33.67 -15.54 54.87
C ARG A 702 34.25 -16.61 53.90
N GLY A 703 35.14 -16.17 53.00
CA GLY A 703 36.17 -17.01 52.37
C GLY A 703 37.26 -16.18 51.66
N ARG A 704 38.53 -16.31 52.07
CA ARG A 704 39.73 -15.61 51.50
C ARG A 704 40.86 -16.64 51.34
N PRO A 705 41.75 -16.52 50.33
CA PRO A 705 42.94 -15.66 50.40
C PRO A 705 43.03 -14.70 49.18
N GLN A 706 43.72 -13.54 49.19
CA GLN A 706 45.15 -13.24 49.38
C GLN A 706 46.07 -13.86 48.32
N LEU A 707 47.05 -13.16 47.73
CA LEU A 707 47.48 -11.74 47.90
C LEU A 707 46.87 -10.85 46.77
N SER A 708 47.42 -9.79 46.16
CA SER A 708 48.72 -9.08 46.21
C SER A 708 48.58 -7.58 45.82
N SER A 709 49.72 -6.93 45.51
CA SER A 709 49.91 -5.50 45.17
C SER A 709 50.03 -5.29 43.65
N ASN A 710 49.99 -4.08 43.07
CA ASN A 710 50.36 -2.77 43.64
C ASN A 710 49.62 -1.57 43.01
N SER A 711 49.64 -0.42 43.70
CA SER A 711 49.01 0.85 43.28
C SER A 711 49.85 2.05 43.74
N ASN A 712 49.81 3.18 43.01
CA ASN A 712 50.37 4.44 43.50
C ASN A 712 49.49 5.65 43.13
N SER A 713 49.51 6.71 43.94
CA SER A 713 48.49 7.77 43.94
C SER A 713 48.93 9.07 44.63
N GLY A 714 48.50 10.23 44.12
CA GLY A 714 48.55 11.53 44.81
C GLY A 714 48.21 12.71 43.89
N GLY A 715 47.69 13.84 44.36
CA GLY A 715 47.20 14.16 45.71
C GLY A 715 47.13 15.67 46.02
N GLY A 716 45.97 16.19 46.45
CA GLY A 716 45.73 17.61 46.82
C GLY A 716 45.42 18.54 45.62
N GLY A 717 44.70 19.66 45.73
CA GLY A 717 44.01 20.33 46.87
C GLY A 717 44.45 21.81 47.03
N GLY A 718 43.61 22.83 47.30
CA GLY A 718 42.14 22.91 47.38
C GLY A 718 41.66 24.31 47.88
N GLY A 719 40.37 24.67 47.68
CA GLY A 719 39.71 25.92 48.16
C GLY A 719 39.96 27.20 47.32
N GLY A 720 39.11 28.25 47.36
CA GLY A 720 37.76 28.38 47.95
C GLY A 720 37.23 29.85 48.04
N VAL A 721 35.88 30.02 48.01
CA VAL A 721 35.09 31.25 48.39
C VAL A 721 35.12 32.48 47.45
N GLY A 722 33.97 33.10 47.12
CA GLY A 722 33.94 34.49 46.57
C GLY A 722 32.72 35.05 45.78
N ARG A 723 31.56 35.24 46.42
CA ARG A 723 30.44 36.22 46.14
C ARG A 723 30.15 36.86 44.74
N MET A 724 28.84 36.89 44.40
CA MET A 724 28.10 37.88 43.55
C MET A 724 28.15 39.34 44.11
N PRO A 725 27.76 40.46 43.40
CA PRO A 725 26.56 40.58 42.54
C PRO A 725 26.46 41.67 41.38
N TYR A 726 25.40 41.54 40.57
CA TYR A 726 24.52 42.57 39.90
C TYR A 726 25.01 43.80 39.08
N SER A 727 24.15 44.15 38.09
CA SER A 727 23.90 45.48 37.45
C SER A 727 24.92 45.98 36.39
N GLN A 728 24.58 46.84 35.40
CA GLN A 728 23.30 47.24 34.76
C GLN A 728 23.55 47.97 33.41
N GLN A 729 22.66 47.81 32.41
CA GLN A 729 22.34 48.75 31.30
C GLN A 729 23.52 49.21 30.38
N SER A 730 23.35 49.88 29.21
CA SER A 730 22.20 50.54 28.55
C SER A 730 22.32 50.52 27.00
N GLN A 731 21.18 50.62 26.29
CA GLN A 731 20.84 51.45 25.10
C GLN A 731 21.92 51.78 24.02
N PHE A 732 21.62 51.89 22.72
CA PHE A 732 20.54 52.68 22.09
C PHE A 732 20.03 52.12 20.74
N GLN A 733 18.97 52.74 20.21
CA GLN A 733 18.31 52.44 18.93
C GLN A 733 17.92 53.77 18.22
N SER A 734 17.51 53.71 16.94
CA SER A 734 16.92 54.84 16.14
C SER A 734 17.95 55.89 15.64
N GLN A 735 17.72 56.71 14.59
CA GLN A 735 16.74 56.70 13.47
C GLN A 735 17.15 57.72 12.38
N SER A 736 16.57 57.62 11.17
CA SER A 736 16.52 58.67 10.11
C SER A 736 17.89 59.03 9.44
N GLN A 737 17.99 59.65 8.25
CA GLN A 737 17.07 60.55 7.52
C GLN A 737 16.97 60.24 6.00
N GLN A 738 16.13 61.03 5.31
CA GLN A 738 15.94 61.03 3.86
C GLN A 738 16.95 61.92 3.14
N GLY A 739 17.20 61.65 1.85
CA GLY A 739 17.89 62.56 0.93
C GLY A 739 17.52 62.22 -0.52
N GLY A 740 16.90 63.16 -1.23
CA GLY A 740 16.45 62.96 -2.61
C GLY A 740 17.36 63.61 -3.65
N GLY A 741 17.39 63.05 -4.86
CA GLY A 741 18.07 63.60 -6.04
C GLY A 741 17.23 63.37 -7.30
N GLN A 742 17.28 64.29 -8.26
CA GLN A 742 16.36 64.34 -9.40
C GLN A 742 17.03 64.05 -10.76
N SER A 743 16.16 63.83 -11.76
CA SER A 743 16.25 64.28 -13.16
C SER A 743 16.75 63.31 -14.25
N GLN A 744 15.89 63.19 -15.29
CA GLN A 744 16.13 63.19 -16.76
C GLN A 744 17.19 62.23 -17.38
N GLY A 745 17.00 61.71 -18.60
CA GLY A 745 15.86 61.80 -19.52
C GLY A 745 16.24 61.62 -21.01
N GLY A 746 15.75 60.56 -21.66
CA GLY A 746 16.01 60.24 -23.09
C GLY A 746 17.28 59.40 -23.32
N GLY A 747 17.38 58.56 -24.37
CA GLY A 747 16.40 58.21 -25.40
C GLY A 747 16.96 57.21 -26.46
N TYR A 748 16.30 57.13 -27.62
CA TYR A 748 16.64 56.35 -28.84
C TYR A 748 16.15 54.89 -28.98
N ASN A 749 16.05 54.47 -30.24
CA ASN A 749 15.28 53.32 -30.77
C ASN A 749 16.18 52.21 -31.34
N GLY A 750 15.61 51.01 -31.55
CA GLY A 750 15.64 50.41 -32.90
C GLY A 750 16.27 49.03 -33.10
N PHE A 751 15.39 48.03 -33.26
CA PHE A 751 15.41 46.93 -34.26
C PHE A 751 16.68 46.15 -34.66
N ASN A 752 16.49 44.82 -34.74
CA ASN A 752 17.07 43.83 -35.67
C ASN A 752 18.58 43.53 -35.68
N SER A 753 18.88 42.23 -35.55
CA SER A 753 19.63 41.49 -36.58
C SER A 753 19.24 39.99 -36.60
N GLN A 754 19.28 39.40 -37.80
CA GLN A 754 19.34 37.94 -38.04
C GLN A 754 20.75 37.62 -38.58
N SER A 755 21.10 36.32 -38.68
CA SER A 755 22.27 35.77 -39.41
C SER A 755 23.66 36.20 -38.85
N ASP A 756 24.74 35.44 -39.01
CA ASP A 756 25.05 34.50 -40.10
C ASP A 756 25.91 33.28 -39.65
N ALA A 757 26.32 32.43 -40.60
CA ALA A 757 27.03 31.15 -40.35
C ALA A 757 28.52 31.12 -40.81
N MET A 758 29.33 30.23 -40.22
CA MET A 758 30.51 29.54 -40.79
C MET A 758 30.76 28.23 -40.00
N SER A 759 31.08 27.02 -40.49
CA SER A 759 31.65 26.45 -41.74
C SER A 759 33.17 26.19 -41.74
N PHE A 760 33.60 24.91 -41.76
CA PHE A 760 34.87 24.33 -42.31
C PHE A 760 34.72 22.78 -42.24
N LEU A 761 34.60 22.01 -43.34
CA LEU A 761 35.63 21.36 -44.19
C LEU A 761 36.56 20.37 -43.44
N GLY A 762 36.88 19.15 -43.91
CA GLY A 762 36.51 18.33 -45.09
C GLY A 762 36.48 16.82 -44.71
N ASP A 763 36.59 15.79 -45.56
CA ASP A 763 36.96 15.64 -46.99
C ASP A 763 36.50 14.23 -47.52
N GLY A 764 36.46 14.02 -48.84
CA GLY A 764 36.46 12.73 -49.61
C GLY A 764 35.45 11.59 -49.29
N GLY A 765 34.79 10.93 -50.26
CA GLY A 765 34.72 11.13 -51.72
C GLY A 765 34.33 9.85 -52.49
N GLN A 766 33.57 9.98 -53.60
CA GLN A 766 33.23 8.97 -54.64
C GLN A 766 32.53 7.66 -54.19
N GLY A 767 31.55 7.10 -54.90
CA GLY A 767 30.85 7.49 -56.14
C GLY A 767 30.00 6.32 -56.67
N GLY A 768 29.17 6.53 -57.71
CA GLY A 768 28.43 5.45 -58.37
C GLY A 768 27.11 5.88 -59.03
N MET A 769 26.95 5.55 -60.32
CA MET A 769 25.72 5.83 -61.09
C MET A 769 24.76 4.63 -61.10
N GLY A 770 23.46 4.88 -61.28
CA GLY A 770 22.47 3.84 -61.60
C GLY A 770 21.05 4.41 -61.65
N GLY A 771 20.54 4.76 -62.83
CA GLY A 771 19.21 5.36 -62.98
C GLY A 771 18.43 4.84 -64.18
N MET A 772 17.15 4.51 -63.95
CA MET A 772 16.03 4.26 -64.88
C MET A 772 14.77 4.10 -63.99
N GLY A 773 13.55 4.48 -64.37
CA GLY A 773 13.07 5.19 -65.56
C GLY A 773 11.61 5.65 -65.38
N MET A 774 11.21 6.72 -66.07
CA MET A 774 9.99 7.51 -65.91
C MET A 774 8.63 6.77 -65.91
N SER A 775 7.65 7.35 -65.22
CA SER A 775 6.35 7.71 -65.84
C SER A 775 5.79 9.01 -65.20
N GLN A 776 4.85 9.70 -65.87
CA GLN A 776 4.40 11.05 -65.52
C GLN A 776 2.94 11.08 -65.00
N GLY A 777 2.60 12.11 -64.21
CA GLY A 777 1.21 12.35 -63.75
C GLY A 777 1.02 13.73 -63.09
N SER A 778 0.49 14.69 -63.84
CA SER A 778 0.09 16.05 -63.41
C SER A 778 -1.22 16.03 -62.58
N ASN A 779 -1.69 17.09 -61.89
CA ASN A 779 -1.22 18.47 -61.74
C ASN A 779 -1.82 19.16 -60.47
N MET A 780 -1.08 20.12 -59.92
CA MET A 780 -1.50 21.41 -59.28
C MET A 780 -2.84 21.64 -58.52
N ASN A 781 -2.68 22.30 -57.36
CA ASN A 781 -3.37 23.53 -56.87
C ASN A 781 -4.76 23.52 -56.16
N GLU A 782 -4.69 23.73 -54.84
CA GLU A 782 -5.05 24.97 -54.10
C GLU A 782 -6.48 25.57 -54.00
N TYR A 783 -6.72 26.10 -52.79
CA TYR A 783 -7.43 27.35 -52.39
C TYR A 783 -8.96 27.50 -52.26
N THR A 784 -9.35 27.72 -50.99
CA THR A 784 -10.16 28.87 -50.49
C THR A 784 -11.67 28.70 -50.18
N TYR A 785 -12.08 29.37 -49.09
CA TYR A 785 -13.43 29.57 -48.57
C TYR A 785 -14.35 30.40 -49.49
N PRO A 786 -15.66 30.42 -49.19
CA PRO A 786 -16.35 31.72 -49.15
C PRO A 786 -17.22 31.95 -47.91
N GLN A 787 -17.27 33.21 -47.47
CA GLN A 787 -18.45 33.82 -46.83
C GLN A 787 -19.15 34.71 -47.88
N PHE A 788 -20.47 34.90 -47.79
CA PHE A 788 -21.14 36.17 -48.12
C PHE A 788 -22.59 36.18 -47.56
N ALA A 789 -23.27 37.32 -47.62
CA ALA A 789 -24.55 37.57 -46.95
C ALA A 789 -25.48 38.52 -47.76
N GLY A 790 -26.74 38.64 -47.33
CA GLY A 790 -27.79 39.49 -47.91
C GLY A 790 -28.59 38.81 -49.05
N ASP A 791 -29.86 39.12 -49.29
CA ASP A 791 -30.84 39.95 -48.55
C ASP A 791 -32.28 39.56 -48.94
N ASN A 792 -33.25 39.91 -48.07
CA ASN A 792 -34.65 40.38 -48.33
C ASN A 792 -35.71 39.81 -47.36
N ASP A 793 -36.38 40.74 -46.66
CA ASP A 793 -37.68 40.61 -45.95
C ASP A 793 -38.84 40.91 -46.98
N PRO A 794 -40.17 40.82 -46.71
CA PRO A 794 -40.85 41.36 -45.52
C PRO A 794 -42.12 40.64 -44.96
N MET A 795 -42.56 41.12 -43.79
CA MET A 795 -43.87 40.94 -43.11
C MET A 795 -44.13 39.58 -42.43
N SER A 796 -44.63 39.51 -41.19
CA SER A 796 -45.72 40.31 -40.59
C SER A 796 -45.69 40.36 -39.04
N GLN A 797 -46.65 41.07 -38.41
CA GLN A 797 -46.54 41.70 -37.09
C GLN A 797 -47.17 40.93 -35.89
N SER A 798 -46.50 40.92 -34.73
CA SER A 798 -47.04 41.09 -33.34
C SER A 798 -45.94 40.77 -32.31
N ARG A 799 -45.45 41.65 -31.41
CA ARG A 799 -46.07 42.34 -30.23
C ARG A 799 -46.70 41.36 -29.21
N GLY A 800 -46.28 41.33 -27.93
CA GLY A 800 -45.15 42.01 -27.25
C GLY A 800 -45.20 41.93 -25.71
N GLY A 801 -44.17 42.47 -25.02
CA GLY A 801 -44.00 42.48 -23.54
C GLY A 801 -43.12 41.31 -23.04
N GLY A 802 -42.21 41.43 -22.07
CA GLY A 802 -41.86 42.55 -21.16
C GLY A 802 -42.48 42.37 -19.75
N GLY A 803 -41.75 42.43 -18.64
CA GLY A 803 -40.30 42.65 -18.42
C GLY A 803 -39.89 42.30 -16.97
N ASP A 804 -38.75 42.85 -16.52
CA ASP A 804 -38.01 42.60 -15.25
C ASP A 804 -37.38 41.19 -15.09
#